data_AF-D7MDJ2-F1
#
_entry.id   AF-D7MDJ2-F1
#
_cell.length_a   1.000
_cell.length_b   1.000
_cell.length_c   1.000
_cell.angle_alpha   90.00
_cell.angle_beta   90.00
_cell.angle_gamma   90.00
#
_symmetry.space_group_name_H-M   'P 1'
#
loop_
_entity.id
_entity.type
_entity.pdbx_description
1 polymer ?
#
loop_
_entity_poly.entity_id
_entity_poly.type
_entity_poly.pdbx_seq_one_letter_code
_entity_poly.pdbx_strand_id
1 'polypeptide(L)'
;MAATSSISSSLSLNAKPSKLSNNINNKPHRFLRNPFLKPSSSSSFSPLPASISSSSSSPSLPLRVSNPLTLLAADNDDYDEKPREECGVVGIYGDSEASRLCYLALHALQHRGQEGAGIVTVSKDKVLQTITGVGLVSEVFSESKLDQLPGDIAIGHVRYSTAGSSMLKNVQPFVAGYRFGSVGVAHNGNLVNYTKLRADLEENGSIFNTSSDTEVVLHLIAISKARPFFMRIVDACEKLQGAYSMVFVTEDKLVAVRDPHGFRPLVMGRRSNGAVVFASETCALDLIEATYEREVYPGEVLVVDKDGVKCQCLMPHPEPKQCIFEHIYFSLPNSIVFGRSVYESRHVFGEILATESPVDCDVVIAVPDSGVVAALGYAAKAGVAFQQGLIRSHYVGRTFIEPSQKIRDFGVKLKLSPVRGVLEGKRVVVVDDSIVRGTTSSKIVRLLREAGAKEVHMRIASPPIIASCYYGVDTPSSNELISNRMSVDEIRDYIGCDSLAFLSFETLKKHLGEDSRSFCYACFTGDYPVKPTEDKVKRGGDFIDDGLVGGINNIEGGWCMANPRRVKMVAKQIMRELSDMLLTDTVLQHAVLPEAALGADRYLSSLTTISDVEVSNDLQVVKVYVSVFGDDRGKDVAIAGLKSKAKYVRSELGKRMKLRLTPEVRFIEDESMERGSRVIAILDKIKAEKGSGDGVNEGLPEPSDLAEDNQDWEVDDPDEDIIYVNNECNALIERSAFLDKTKAEWRTGEGEYRWQFIMAPESLFGSITQLSPTNCYFGLISVRVWS
;
A
#
# COMPACT_ATOMS: atom_id res chain seq x y z
N MET A 1 18.58 -9.08 56.10
CA MET A 1 18.68 -10.55 56.25
C MET A 1 19.10 -11.07 54.88
N ALA A 2 20.25 -11.72 54.66
CA ALA A 2 20.84 -12.88 55.36
C ALA A 2 19.96 -14.14 55.18
N ALA A 3 20.45 -15.27 54.64
CA ALA A 3 21.80 -15.55 54.11
C ALA A 3 21.82 -16.70 53.08
N THR A 4 23.00 -16.94 52.51
CA THR A 4 23.39 -18.07 51.67
C THR A 4 23.24 -19.45 52.34
N SER A 5 23.07 -20.51 51.54
CA SER A 5 23.90 -21.72 51.68
C SER A 5 23.77 -22.67 50.49
N SER A 6 24.84 -23.42 50.20
CA SER A 6 24.92 -24.47 49.18
C SER A 6 25.38 -25.80 49.81
N ILE A 7 24.94 -26.94 49.28
CA ILE A 7 25.47 -28.28 49.62
C ILE A 7 25.61 -29.08 48.31
N SER A 8 26.59 -29.98 48.27
CA SER A 8 27.00 -30.77 47.11
C SER A 8 27.40 -32.21 47.50
N SER A 9 27.69 -33.06 46.50
CA SER A 9 28.31 -34.40 46.62
C SER A 9 27.38 -35.51 47.21
N SER A 10 27.59 -36.82 46.96
CA SER A 10 28.35 -37.57 45.92
C SER A 10 28.02 -39.09 45.99
N LEU A 11 28.48 -39.87 44.99
CA LEU A 11 28.65 -41.36 44.83
C LEU A 11 28.26 -41.71 43.36
N SER A 12 29.07 -42.24 42.42
CA SER A 12 30.10 -43.32 42.39
C SER A 12 29.47 -44.73 42.41
N LEU A 13 29.82 -45.74 41.59
CA LEU A 13 31.11 -46.12 40.95
C LEU A 13 30.98 -46.93 39.62
N ASN A 14 32.02 -46.83 38.78
CA ASN A 14 32.62 -47.79 37.81
C ASN A 14 31.86 -48.99 37.17
N ALA A 15 32.01 -49.14 35.84
CA ALA A 15 32.41 -50.39 35.16
C ALA A 15 33.06 -50.18 33.77
N LYS A 16 34.18 -50.87 33.50
CA LYS A 16 34.94 -51.08 32.23
C LYS A 16 35.92 -52.26 32.48
N PRO A 17 36.59 -52.92 31.49
CA PRO A 17 36.91 -52.52 30.11
C PRO A 17 36.36 -53.56 29.08
N SER A 18 36.98 -54.08 27.99
CA SER A 18 38.32 -53.96 27.36
C SER A 18 38.38 -54.44 25.89
N LYS A 19 39.13 -53.68 25.07
CA LYS A 19 40.08 -54.08 23.99
C LYS A 19 39.80 -55.26 23.04
N LEU A 20 39.90 -54.94 21.74
CA LEU A 20 40.75 -55.65 20.76
C LEU A 20 41.42 -54.62 19.82
N SER A 21 42.34 -55.02 18.93
CA SER A 21 43.16 -54.10 18.10
C SER A 21 43.81 -54.78 16.87
N ASN A 22 44.70 -54.04 16.16
CA ASN A 22 45.61 -54.45 15.07
C ASN A 22 44.97 -54.47 13.66
N ASN A 23 45.66 -54.19 12.52
CA ASN A 23 47.05 -53.74 12.23
C ASN A 23 47.09 -53.08 10.81
N ILE A 24 47.75 -51.93 10.56
CA ILE A 24 49.18 -51.66 10.18
C ILE A 24 49.52 -51.71 8.65
N ASN A 25 50.50 -50.88 8.22
CA ASN A 25 51.23 -50.81 6.92
C ASN A 25 50.57 -50.04 5.72
N ASN A 26 51.30 -49.29 4.85
CA ASN A 26 52.70 -48.80 4.88
C ASN A 26 52.94 -47.50 4.03
N LYS A 27 54.20 -47.01 3.95
CA LYS A 27 54.65 -45.71 3.36
C LYS A 27 55.26 -45.80 1.90
N PRO A 28 56.25 -44.98 1.43
CA PRO A 28 56.06 -43.77 0.57
C PRO A 28 56.99 -43.65 -0.70
N HIS A 29 56.85 -42.60 -1.56
CA HIS A 29 57.91 -41.84 -2.31
C HIS A 29 57.28 -40.74 -3.23
N ARG A 30 57.85 -39.61 -3.73
CA ARG A 30 59.04 -38.74 -3.46
C ARG A 30 60.16 -38.63 -4.56
N PHE A 31 60.16 -37.58 -5.41
CA PHE A 31 61.29 -36.64 -5.74
C PHE A 31 61.23 -35.84 -7.10
N LEU A 32 61.37 -34.49 -7.01
CA LEU A 32 62.19 -33.48 -7.78
C LEU A 32 62.23 -33.24 -9.34
N ARG A 33 62.20 -31.91 -9.69
CA ARG A 33 62.97 -31.10 -10.70
C ARG A 33 62.54 -30.93 -12.19
N ASN A 34 62.06 -29.71 -12.54
CA ASN A 34 62.68 -28.58 -13.32
C ASN A 34 63.64 -28.84 -14.53
N PRO A 35 63.95 -27.84 -15.44
CA PRO A 35 63.56 -26.39 -15.53
C PRO A 35 63.23 -25.83 -16.97
N PHE A 36 63.33 -24.49 -17.14
CA PHE A 36 63.39 -23.65 -18.38
C PHE A 36 62.04 -23.19 -19.01
N LEU A 37 61.89 -21.98 -19.60
CA LEU A 37 62.83 -20.88 -19.98
C LEU A 37 62.19 -19.46 -19.79
N LYS A 38 62.97 -18.38 -19.94
CA LYS A 38 62.59 -16.93 -19.89
C LYS A 38 63.59 -16.14 -20.79
N PRO A 39 63.32 -14.91 -21.31
CA PRO A 39 63.68 -13.69 -20.56
C PRO A 39 62.98 -12.33 -20.94
N SER A 40 63.22 -11.29 -20.11
CA SER A 40 63.31 -9.82 -20.40
C SER A 40 62.14 -9.04 -21.05
N SER A 41 61.96 -7.72 -20.87
CA SER A 41 62.68 -6.62 -20.17
C SER A 41 61.66 -5.60 -19.59
N SER A 42 61.77 -5.07 -18.36
CA SER A 42 62.38 -3.75 -17.98
C SER A 42 62.19 -2.59 -18.98
N SER A 43 61.94 -1.33 -18.58
CA SER A 43 62.29 -0.64 -17.30
C SER A 43 61.31 0.48 -16.85
N SER A 44 61.55 1.02 -15.66
CA SER A 44 60.83 2.13 -14.98
C SER A 44 61.41 3.53 -15.25
N PHE A 45 60.63 4.62 -15.09
CA PHE A 45 61.08 5.91 -14.54
C PHE A 45 59.91 6.88 -14.19
N SER A 46 60.21 7.97 -13.45
CA SER A 46 59.31 9.04 -12.96
C SER A 46 60.17 10.21 -12.40
N PRO A 47 59.66 11.41 -12.03
CA PRO A 47 58.53 12.22 -12.54
C PRO A 47 58.92 13.72 -12.74
N LEU A 48 57.92 14.64 -12.83
CA LEU A 48 58.00 16.12 -12.70
C LEU A 48 58.54 16.93 -13.93
N PRO A 49 58.37 18.27 -13.98
CA PRO A 49 57.08 18.98 -13.94
C PRO A 49 56.99 20.15 -14.97
N ALA A 50 55.79 20.74 -15.16
CA ALA A 50 55.66 22.06 -15.79
C ALA A 50 54.46 22.84 -15.22
N SER A 51 54.68 24.08 -14.80
CA SER A 51 53.67 24.99 -14.25
C SER A 51 53.60 26.27 -15.09
N ILE A 52 52.39 26.70 -15.47
CA ILE A 52 52.13 28.07 -15.93
C ILE A 52 50.90 28.61 -15.18
N SER A 53 50.97 29.87 -14.76
CA SER A 53 49.97 30.54 -13.94
C SER A 53 49.62 31.91 -14.54
N SER A 54 48.34 32.27 -14.58
CA SER A 54 47.92 33.66 -14.65
C SER A 54 46.53 33.86 -14.02
N SER A 55 46.40 34.99 -13.32
CA SER A 55 45.15 35.58 -12.83
C SER A 55 44.45 36.34 -14.00
N SER A 56 43.24 36.92 -13.88
CA SER A 56 42.58 37.52 -12.71
C SER A 56 41.07 37.81 -12.95
N SER A 57 40.43 38.40 -11.94
CA SER A 57 39.25 39.29 -11.98
C SER A 57 37.88 38.77 -12.48
N SER A 58 36.92 38.79 -11.54
CA SER A 58 35.46 38.93 -11.74
C SER A 58 35.07 40.43 -11.70
N PRO A 59 33.79 40.86 -11.76
CA PRO A 59 32.52 40.12 -11.99
C PRO A 59 31.61 40.71 -13.09
N SER A 60 30.53 39.99 -13.44
CA SER A 60 29.36 40.59 -14.11
C SER A 60 28.04 39.84 -13.85
N LEU A 61 27.01 40.60 -13.46
CA LEU A 61 25.59 40.27 -13.59
C LEU A 61 25.11 40.78 -14.97
N PRO A 62 24.03 40.25 -15.58
CA PRO A 62 22.70 40.83 -15.31
C PRO A 62 21.47 39.90 -15.54
N LEU A 63 20.28 40.52 -15.38
CA LEU A 63 18.94 40.13 -15.86
C LEU A 63 18.16 39.02 -15.12
N ARG A 64 17.31 39.49 -14.19
CA ARG A 64 15.98 38.91 -13.96
C ARG A 64 15.19 38.86 -15.28
N VAL A 65 14.47 37.77 -15.52
CA VAL A 65 13.23 37.78 -16.32
C VAL A 65 12.10 37.27 -15.43
N SER A 66 11.16 38.13 -15.09
CA SER A 66 9.93 37.78 -14.38
C SER A 66 8.86 37.34 -15.38
N ASN A 67 8.32 36.13 -15.24
CA ASN A 67 7.22 35.66 -16.08
C ASN A 67 6.10 35.06 -15.19
N PRO A 68 4.92 35.71 -15.05
CA PRO A 68 3.89 35.32 -14.11
C PRO A 68 2.91 34.30 -14.73
N LEU A 69 3.12 33.01 -14.46
CA LEU A 69 2.16 31.94 -14.78
C LEU A 69 1.97 31.00 -13.58
N THR A 70 1.57 31.57 -12.45
CA THR A 70 1.20 30.83 -11.24
C THR A 70 -0.32 30.57 -11.24
N LEU A 71 -0.77 29.40 -11.71
CA LEU A 71 -2.12 28.88 -11.44
C LEU A 71 -2.25 27.39 -11.83
N LEU A 72 -2.99 26.63 -11.02
CA LEU A 72 -3.51 25.28 -11.30
C LEU A 72 -2.46 24.17 -11.59
N ALA A 73 -1.54 23.95 -10.65
CA ALA A 73 -1.07 22.59 -10.41
C ALA A 73 -2.22 21.80 -9.77
N ALA A 74 -2.65 20.69 -10.39
CA ALA A 74 -3.71 19.84 -9.86
C ALA A 74 -3.09 18.68 -9.05
N ASP A 75 -3.30 18.72 -7.73
CA ASP A 75 -2.78 17.72 -6.80
C ASP A 75 -3.31 16.30 -7.11
N ASN A 76 -2.45 15.30 -6.91
CA ASN A 76 -2.78 13.89 -7.16
C ASN A 76 -2.48 12.96 -5.97
N ASP A 77 -1.96 13.50 -4.86
CA ASP A 77 -1.41 12.74 -3.73
C ASP A 77 -2.46 12.52 -2.61
N ASP A 78 -3.72 12.30 -3.00
CA ASP A 78 -4.89 12.36 -2.12
C ASP A 78 -5.30 11.00 -1.49
N TYR A 79 -4.39 10.03 -1.47
CA TYR A 79 -4.74 8.63 -1.23
C TYR A 79 -4.60 8.14 0.22
N ASP A 80 -3.63 8.65 0.99
CA ASP A 80 -3.53 8.38 2.43
C ASP A 80 -2.83 9.52 3.20
N GLU A 81 -3.33 9.81 4.40
CA GLU A 81 -2.90 10.96 5.22
C GLU A 81 -2.47 10.63 6.64
N LYS A 82 -2.81 9.46 7.19
CA LYS A 82 -2.38 9.08 8.56
C LYS A 82 -0.97 8.49 8.54
N PRO A 83 -0.10 8.75 9.54
CA PRO A 83 1.26 8.25 9.54
C PRO A 83 1.27 6.73 9.65
N ARG A 84 2.05 6.04 8.81
CA ARG A 84 2.09 4.57 8.83
C ARG A 84 3.51 4.08 9.05
N GLU A 85 3.72 3.32 10.12
CA GLU A 85 4.99 2.66 10.39
C GLU A 85 5.29 1.53 9.41
N GLU A 86 6.58 1.25 9.26
CA GLU A 86 7.08 0.66 8.02
C GLU A 86 6.80 -0.82 7.92
N CYS A 87 6.81 -1.55 9.04
CA CYS A 87 6.86 -3.00 9.02
C CYS A 87 6.28 -3.66 10.28
N GLY A 88 5.84 -4.91 10.14
CA GLY A 88 5.71 -5.86 11.25
C GLY A 88 6.67 -7.04 11.03
N VAL A 89 7.37 -7.47 12.08
CA VAL A 89 8.30 -8.62 12.03
C VAL A 89 7.82 -9.75 12.94
N VAL A 90 8.08 -10.99 12.53
CA VAL A 90 7.83 -12.22 13.31
C VAL A 90 9.02 -13.17 13.17
N GLY A 91 9.38 -13.88 14.24
CA GLY A 91 10.33 -14.98 14.22
C GLY A 91 9.88 -16.12 15.12
N ILE A 92 10.01 -17.37 14.67
CA ILE A 92 9.57 -18.58 15.37
C ILE A 92 10.69 -19.63 15.35
N TYR A 93 10.98 -20.25 16.50
CA TYR A 93 11.98 -21.31 16.65
C TYR A 93 11.42 -22.50 17.44
N GLY A 94 11.57 -23.71 16.89
CA GLY A 94 11.26 -24.97 17.58
C GLY A 94 9.84 -25.47 17.37
N ASP A 95 9.18 -25.10 16.27
CA ASP A 95 7.81 -25.55 15.94
C ASP A 95 7.74 -26.09 14.52
N SER A 96 7.25 -27.32 14.32
CA SER A 96 7.16 -27.96 13.00
C SER A 96 6.18 -27.28 12.03
N GLU A 97 5.33 -26.38 12.53
CA GLU A 97 4.42 -25.56 11.72
C GLU A 97 4.85 -24.08 11.67
N ALA A 98 6.14 -23.78 11.86
CA ALA A 98 6.67 -22.42 11.93
C ALA A 98 6.23 -21.51 10.77
N SER A 99 6.09 -22.01 9.54
CA SER A 99 5.57 -21.23 8.40
C SER A 99 4.10 -20.85 8.53
N ARG A 100 3.24 -21.76 8.98
CA ARG A 100 1.79 -21.51 9.20
C ARG A 100 1.57 -20.58 10.39
N LEU A 101 2.29 -20.81 11.48
CA LEU A 101 2.25 -19.95 12.66
C LEU A 101 2.79 -18.55 12.35
N CYS A 102 3.83 -18.45 11.51
CA CYS A 102 4.33 -17.16 11.04
C CYS A 102 3.32 -16.46 10.13
N TYR A 103 2.62 -17.17 9.25
CA TYR A 103 1.50 -16.61 8.47
C TYR A 103 0.39 -16.05 9.36
N LEU A 104 -0.04 -16.78 10.40
CA LEU A 104 -1.05 -16.32 11.35
C LEU A 104 -0.58 -15.09 12.14
N ALA A 105 0.64 -15.12 12.67
CA ALA A 105 1.22 -13.98 13.39
C ALA A 105 1.40 -12.74 12.49
N LEU A 106 1.75 -12.90 11.20
CA LEU A 106 1.77 -11.79 10.24
C LEU A 106 0.37 -11.27 9.92
N HIS A 107 -0.64 -12.13 9.88
CA HIS A 107 -2.04 -11.71 9.73
C HIS A 107 -2.51 -10.88 10.95
N ALA A 108 -2.08 -11.22 12.17
CA ALA A 108 -2.31 -10.38 13.36
C ALA A 108 -1.59 -9.02 13.30
N LEU A 109 -0.48 -8.93 12.57
CA LEU A 109 0.28 -7.69 12.33
C LEU A 109 -0.10 -6.98 11.01
N GLN A 110 -1.17 -7.38 10.30
CA GLN A 110 -1.51 -6.86 8.98
C GLN A 110 -1.79 -5.34 8.95
N HIS A 111 -2.11 -4.72 10.09
CA HIS A 111 -2.17 -3.26 10.22
C HIS A 111 -0.81 -2.57 10.07
N ARG A 112 0.30 -3.29 10.32
CA ARG A 112 1.67 -2.78 10.22
C ARG A 112 2.25 -2.70 8.80
N GLY A 113 1.55 -3.24 7.81
CA GLY A 113 2.01 -3.25 6.42
C GLY A 113 1.09 -4.09 5.54
N GLN A 114 0.80 -3.61 4.34
CA GLN A 114 -0.24 -4.15 3.43
C GLN A 114 0.20 -4.10 1.95
N GLU A 115 1.46 -3.72 1.71
CA GLU A 115 2.06 -3.48 0.40
C GLU A 115 2.86 -4.71 -0.04
N GLY A 116 3.29 -5.53 0.91
CA GLY A 116 3.82 -6.87 0.66
C GLY A 116 3.98 -7.68 1.94
N ALA A 117 4.16 -8.98 1.77
CA ALA A 117 4.44 -9.91 2.86
C ALA A 117 5.50 -10.93 2.42
N GLY A 118 6.18 -11.53 3.39
CA GLY A 118 7.22 -12.52 3.13
C GLY A 118 7.46 -13.47 4.30
N ILE A 119 7.85 -14.70 4.01
CA ILE A 119 8.22 -15.73 4.98
C ILE A 119 9.48 -16.45 4.48
N VAL A 120 10.43 -16.65 5.38
CA VAL A 120 11.63 -17.48 5.19
C VAL A 120 11.64 -18.59 6.22
N THR A 121 11.72 -19.84 5.78
CA THR A 121 11.72 -21.03 6.63
C THR A 121 13.00 -21.85 6.42
N VAL A 122 13.53 -22.46 7.48
CA VAL A 122 14.72 -23.33 7.42
C VAL A 122 14.30 -24.79 7.26
N SER A 123 14.58 -25.35 6.08
CA SER A 123 14.29 -26.76 5.79
C SER A 123 15.07 -27.73 6.68
N LYS A 124 14.61 -28.98 6.76
CA LYS A 124 15.31 -30.06 7.47
C LYS A 124 16.72 -30.33 6.91
N ASP A 125 16.92 -30.03 5.63
CA ASP A 125 18.22 -30.09 4.93
C ASP A 125 19.07 -28.80 5.12
N LYS A 126 18.67 -27.92 6.05
CA LYS A 126 19.35 -26.67 6.42
C LYS A 126 19.40 -25.60 5.34
N VAL A 127 18.45 -25.62 4.41
CA VAL A 127 18.31 -24.62 3.34
C VAL A 127 17.25 -23.59 3.74
N LEU A 128 17.56 -22.30 3.59
CA LEU A 128 16.59 -21.22 3.75
C LEU A 128 15.70 -21.16 2.50
N GLN A 129 14.44 -21.52 2.65
CA GLN A 129 13.40 -21.40 1.62
C GLN A 129 12.66 -20.09 1.82
N THR A 130 12.36 -19.35 0.75
CA THR A 130 11.74 -18.02 0.82
C THR A 130 10.59 -17.87 -0.17
N ILE A 131 9.49 -17.26 0.27
CA ILE A 131 8.41 -16.79 -0.59
C ILE A 131 8.05 -15.36 -0.13
N THR A 132 8.10 -14.41 -1.06
CA THR A 132 7.73 -13.00 -0.85
C THR A 132 6.79 -12.53 -1.95
N GLY A 133 5.93 -11.55 -1.66
CA GLY A 133 4.93 -11.05 -2.60
C GLY A 133 4.45 -9.65 -2.27
N VAL A 134 3.86 -8.98 -3.25
CA VAL A 134 3.14 -7.70 -3.10
C VAL A 134 1.68 -8.00 -2.74
N GLY A 135 1.09 -7.20 -1.85
CA GLY A 135 -0.28 -7.38 -1.34
C GLY A 135 -0.35 -7.82 0.13
N LEU A 136 -1.56 -8.21 0.55
CA LEU A 136 -1.87 -8.70 1.89
C LEU A 136 -1.32 -10.11 2.14
N VAL A 137 -1.17 -10.51 3.40
CA VAL A 137 -0.66 -11.82 3.82
C VAL A 137 -1.45 -12.97 3.19
N SER A 138 -2.79 -12.84 3.15
CA SER A 138 -3.71 -13.80 2.52
C SER A 138 -3.71 -13.80 0.98
N GLU A 139 -3.20 -12.74 0.35
CA GLU A 139 -3.01 -12.65 -1.11
C GLU A 139 -1.65 -13.25 -1.51
N VAL A 140 -0.62 -13.00 -0.69
CA VAL A 140 0.74 -13.52 -0.89
C VAL A 140 0.82 -15.02 -0.61
N PHE A 141 0.16 -15.53 0.42
CA PHE A 141 0.26 -16.93 0.85
C PHE A 141 -1.07 -17.68 0.69
N SER A 142 -1.07 -18.66 -0.21
CA SER A 142 -2.06 -19.73 -0.25
C SER A 142 -1.53 -20.98 0.46
N GLU A 143 -2.41 -21.90 0.82
CA GLU A 143 -2.07 -23.18 1.46
C GLU A 143 -0.92 -23.91 0.74
N SER A 144 -1.04 -24.05 -0.58
CA SER A 144 -0.01 -24.67 -1.45
C SER A 144 1.35 -23.94 -1.44
N LYS A 145 1.41 -22.65 -1.06
CA LYS A 145 2.69 -21.93 -0.84
C LYS A 145 3.25 -22.18 0.56
N LEU A 146 2.40 -22.35 1.58
CA LEU A 146 2.85 -22.74 2.93
C LEU A 146 3.39 -24.18 2.95
N ASP A 147 2.81 -25.08 2.16
CA ASP A 147 3.32 -26.43 1.94
C ASP A 147 4.74 -26.47 1.32
N GLN A 148 5.11 -25.41 0.59
CA GLN A 148 6.46 -25.23 0.02
C GLN A 148 7.47 -24.64 1.03
N LEU A 149 7.04 -24.33 2.25
CA LEU A 149 7.85 -23.78 3.34
C LEU A 149 7.87 -24.70 4.58
N PRO A 150 8.31 -25.97 4.49
CA PRO A 150 8.45 -26.86 5.63
C PRO A 150 9.69 -26.52 6.47
N GLY A 151 9.57 -26.56 7.80
CA GLY A 151 10.74 -26.43 8.68
C GLY A 151 10.41 -25.95 10.08
N ASP A 152 11.38 -26.12 10.99
CA ASP A 152 11.17 -25.94 12.43
C ASP A 152 11.55 -24.52 12.92
N ILE A 153 12.00 -23.65 12.01
CA ILE A 153 12.41 -22.26 12.25
C ILE A 153 11.92 -21.39 11.08
N ALA A 154 11.27 -20.26 11.38
CA ALA A 154 10.86 -19.29 10.37
C ALA A 154 11.05 -17.83 10.84
N ILE A 155 11.21 -16.92 9.89
CA ILE A 155 10.97 -15.48 10.10
C ILE A 155 10.00 -14.96 9.04
N GLY A 156 9.28 -13.90 9.37
CA GLY A 156 8.31 -13.28 8.49
C GLY A 156 8.27 -11.77 8.62
N HIS A 157 7.69 -11.16 7.60
CA HIS A 157 7.60 -9.72 7.44
C HIS A 157 6.29 -9.31 6.77
N VAL A 158 5.68 -8.22 7.26
CA VAL A 158 4.69 -7.43 6.52
C VAL A 158 5.24 -6.03 6.31
N ARG A 159 5.13 -5.53 5.09
CA ARG A 159 5.75 -4.28 4.63
C ARG A 159 4.71 -3.21 4.32
N TYR A 160 4.99 -2.00 4.81
CA TYR A 160 4.51 -0.72 4.31
C TYR A 160 5.62 -0.03 3.47
N SER A 161 5.25 0.86 2.53
CA SER A 161 6.22 1.44 1.59
C SER A 161 6.63 2.86 1.97
N THR A 162 7.87 3.00 2.43
CA THR A 162 8.37 4.13 3.23
C THR A 162 9.65 4.74 2.66
N ALA A 163 10.67 3.90 2.51
CA ALA A 163 11.94 4.15 1.85
C ALA A 163 12.13 3.14 0.71
N GLY A 164 12.74 3.61 -0.38
CA GLY A 164 12.79 2.87 -1.63
C GLY A 164 11.42 2.74 -2.31
N SER A 165 11.41 2.16 -3.51
CA SER A 165 10.19 2.02 -4.30
C SER A 165 9.24 0.92 -3.81
N SER A 166 7.98 1.01 -4.22
CA SER A 166 6.94 -0.03 -4.04
C SER A 166 7.13 -1.23 -5.00
N MET A 167 8.38 -1.65 -5.23
CA MET A 167 8.71 -2.83 -6.03
C MET A 167 8.73 -4.11 -5.19
N LEU A 168 8.36 -5.23 -5.82
CA LEU A 168 8.50 -6.60 -5.27
C LEU A 168 9.94 -6.88 -4.79
N LYS A 169 10.96 -6.34 -5.46
CA LYS A 169 12.38 -6.42 -5.04
C LYS A 169 12.65 -5.93 -3.63
N ASN A 170 11.83 -5.02 -3.11
CA ASN A 170 11.99 -4.42 -1.79
C ASN A 170 11.12 -5.12 -0.71
N VAL A 171 10.45 -6.24 -1.03
CA VAL A 171 9.68 -7.02 -0.05
C VAL A 171 10.61 -7.96 0.72
N GLN A 172 10.65 -7.76 2.04
CA GLN A 172 11.36 -8.56 3.03
C GLN A 172 10.59 -9.86 3.37
N PRO A 173 11.20 -10.85 4.06
CA PRO A 173 12.58 -10.91 4.56
C PRO A 173 13.61 -11.09 3.44
N PHE A 174 14.76 -10.43 3.55
CA PHE A 174 15.88 -10.63 2.61
C PHE A 174 16.74 -11.82 3.02
N VAL A 175 17.21 -12.59 2.04
CA VAL A 175 18.10 -13.75 2.25
C VAL A 175 19.36 -13.57 1.43
N ALA A 176 20.53 -13.78 2.04
CA ALA A 176 21.83 -13.74 1.38
C ALA A 176 22.72 -14.91 1.80
N GLY A 177 23.43 -15.48 0.82
CA GLY A 177 24.53 -16.42 1.06
C GLY A 177 25.86 -15.67 1.19
N TYR A 178 26.66 -16.02 2.20
CA TYR A 178 27.98 -15.43 2.42
C TYR A 178 28.99 -16.48 2.90
N ARG A 179 30.25 -16.07 3.08
CA ARG A 179 31.41 -16.94 3.40
C ARG A 179 31.30 -17.80 4.68
N PHE A 180 30.20 -17.70 5.43
CA PHE A 180 29.97 -18.39 6.69
C PHE A 180 28.61 -19.12 6.78
N GLY A 181 27.81 -19.12 5.71
CA GLY A 181 26.47 -19.73 5.66
C GLY A 181 25.46 -18.89 4.89
N SER A 182 24.19 -19.22 5.03
CA SER A 182 23.04 -18.42 4.57
C SER A 182 22.39 -17.70 5.75
N VAL A 183 21.95 -16.46 5.53
CA VAL A 183 21.25 -15.65 6.54
C VAL A 183 20.03 -14.98 5.92
N GLY A 184 18.90 -15.07 6.63
CA GLY A 184 17.70 -14.27 6.37
C GLY A 184 17.55 -13.16 7.42
N VAL A 185 16.96 -12.03 7.06
CA VAL A 185 16.62 -10.93 7.99
C VAL A 185 15.27 -10.30 7.65
N ALA A 186 14.48 -10.02 8.69
CA ALA A 186 13.30 -9.17 8.66
C ALA A 186 13.52 -8.00 9.64
N HIS A 187 13.21 -6.79 9.20
CA HIS A 187 13.50 -5.53 9.89
C HIS A 187 12.27 -4.60 9.89
N ASN A 188 11.96 -4.05 11.06
CA ASN A 188 11.12 -2.87 11.25
C ASN A 188 11.97 -1.74 11.82
N GLY A 189 11.98 -0.56 11.19
CA GLY A 189 12.83 0.56 11.57
C GLY A 189 13.19 1.44 10.38
N ASN A 190 14.26 2.24 10.51
CA ASN A 190 14.83 3.07 9.44
C ASN A 190 16.27 3.45 9.82
N LEU A 191 17.22 3.14 8.95
CA LEU A 191 18.61 3.58 9.12
C LEU A 191 18.78 5.06 8.73
N VAL A 192 19.12 5.88 9.71
CA VAL A 192 19.39 7.31 9.58
C VAL A 192 20.65 7.56 8.74
N ASN A 193 21.70 6.75 8.92
CA ASN A 193 22.96 6.85 8.16
C ASN A 193 23.03 5.92 6.91
N TYR A 194 21.88 5.45 6.39
CA TYR A 194 21.79 4.53 5.23
C TYR A 194 22.68 4.93 4.05
N THR A 195 22.56 6.16 3.56
CA THR A 195 23.26 6.64 2.35
C THR A 195 24.78 6.59 2.51
N LYS A 196 25.28 6.98 3.69
CA LYS A 196 26.72 6.94 4.01
C LYS A 196 27.22 5.50 4.08
N LEU A 197 26.51 4.62 4.79
CA LEU A 197 26.87 3.20 4.89
C LEU A 197 26.84 2.50 3.53
N ARG A 198 25.86 2.82 2.68
CA ARG A 198 25.75 2.31 1.31
C ARG A 198 26.94 2.77 0.46
N ALA A 199 27.26 4.06 0.45
CA ALA A 199 28.39 4.60 -0.30
C ALA A 199 29.72 3.96 0.14
N ASP A 200 29.96 3.85 1.44
CA ASP A 200 31.17 3.20 1.99
C ASP A 200 31.30 1.72 1.55
N LEU A 201 30.17 1.03 1.38
CA LEU A 201 30.13 -0.35 0.89
C LEU A 201 30.31 -0.43 -0.63
N GLU A 202 29.74 0.49 -1.41
CA GLU A 202 29.88 0.58 -2.87
C GLU A 202 31.31 0.98 -3.29
N GLU A 203 31.97 1.90 -2.58
CA GLU A 203 33.41 2.21 -2.76
C GLU A 203 34.31 0.98 -2.56
N ASN A 204 33.90 0.05 -1.69
CA ASN A 204 34.58 -1.22 -1.46
C ASN A 204 34.11 -2.36 -2.38
N GLY A 205 33.35 -2.05 -3.44
CA GLY A 205 32.92 -3.00 -4.47
C GLY A 205 31.69 -3.82 -4.12
N SER A 206 30.88 -3.40 -3.13
CA SER A 206 29.55 -3.98 -2.92
C SER A 206 28.60 -3.60 -4.07
N ILE A 207 27.70 -4.52 -4.40
CA ILE A 207 26.52 -4.24 -5.24
C ILE A 207 25.27 -4.38 -4.39
N PHE A 208 24.27 -3.53 -4.62
CA PHE A 208 22.96 -3.57 -3.97
C PHE A 208 21.88 -3.89 -5.01
N ASN A 209 21.04 -4.88 -4.72
CA ASN A 209 19.93 -5.26 -5.59
C ASN A 209 18.66 -4.44 -5.29
N THR A 210 18.59 -3.78 -4.12
CA THR A 210 17.43 -3.07 -3.61
C THR A 210 17.72 -1.59 -3.29
N SER A 211 16.66 -0.87 -2.91
CA SER A 211 16.73 0.45 -2.27
C SER A 211 16.38 0.40 -0.78
N SER A 212 16.38 -0.79 -0.16
CA SER A 212 16.12 -0.95 1.26
C SER A 212 17.40 -0.76 2.08
N ASP A 213 17.23 -0.24 3.28
CA ASP A 213 18.26 -0.15 4.32
C ASP A 213 18.68 -1.50 4.90
N THR A 214 17.82 -2.50 4.78
CA THR A 214 18.00 -3.81 5.41
C THR A 214 19.06 -4.65 4.66
N GLU A 215 19.28 -4.37 3.37
CA GLU A 215 20.38 -4.98 2.59
C GLU A 215 21.76 -4.51 3.08
N VAL A 216 21.88 -3.26 3.57
CA VAL A 216 23.12 -2.74 4.19
C VAL A 216 23.48 -3.55 5.44
N VAL A 217 22.50 -3.94 6.25
CA VAL A 217 22.74 -4.76 7.45
C VAL A 217 23.36 -6.12 7.08
N LEU A 218 22.87 -6.77 6.01
CA LEU A 218 23.45 -8.01 5.51
C LEU A 218 24.88 -7.83 5.00
N HIS A 219 25.17 -6.73 4.29
CA HIS A 219 26.53 -6.42 3.83
C HIS A 219 27.50 -6.18 4.98
N LEU A 220 27.10 -5.42 6.02
CA LEU A 220 27.90 -5.19 7.22
C LEU A 220 28.23 -6.49 7.96
N ILE A 221 27.24 -7.39 8.11
CA ILE A 221 27.43 -8.74 8.66
C ILE A 221 28.38 -9.59 7.79
N ALA A 222 28.30 -9.47 6.46
CA ALA A 222 29.12 -10.24 5.53
C ALA A 222 30.60 -9.82 5.54
N ILE A 223 30.87 -8.51 5.60
CA ILE A 223 32.24 -7.99 5.71
C ILE A 223 32.87 -8.24 7.09
N SER A 224 32.06 -8.34 8.15
CA SER A 224 32.53 -8.57 9.52
C SER A 224 33.49 -9.76 9.63
N LYS A 225 34.58 -9.59 10.39
CA LYS A 225 35.58 -10.66 10.62
C LYS A 225 35.31 -11.48 11.89
N ALA A 226 34.38 -11.07 12.74
CA ALA A 226 34.11 -11.71 14.02
C ALA A 226 33.45 -13.09 13.90
N ARG A 227 33.54 -13.87 14.98
CA ARG A 227 32.89 -15.18 15.20
C ARG A 227 32.47 -15.27 16.68
N PRO A 228 31.35 -15.96 17.03
CA PRO A 228 30.38 -16.61 16.14
C PRO A 228 29.42 -15.58 15.49
N PHE A 229 28.21 -15.99 15.08
CA PHE A 229 27.31 -15.14 14.29
C PHE A 229 26.85 -13.86 15.02
N PHE A 230 26.46 -13.94 16.29
CA PHE A 230 25.98 -12.76 17.04
C PHE A 230 27.04 -11.64 17.13
N MET A 231 28.33 -11.98 17.23
CA MET A 231 29.41 -10.97 17.22
C MET A 231 29.50 -10.20 15.89
N ARG A 232 29.00 -10.75 14.79
CA ARG A 232 28.90 -10.05 13.50
C ARG A 232 27.65 -9.17 13.41
N ILE A 233 26.57 -9.56 14.09
CA ILE A 233 25.40 -8.70 14.30
C ILE A 233 25.81 -7.49 15.15
N VAL A 234 26.56 -7.67 16.24
CA VAL A 234 27.08 -6.56 17.07
C VAL A 234 27.99 -5.63 16.26
N ASP A 235 29.01 -6.17 15.58
CA ASP A 235 29.91 -5.40 14.69
C ASP A 235 29.14 -4.67 13.56
N ALA A 236 28.00 -5.19 13.09
CA ALA A 236 27.12 -4.44 12.20
C ALA A 236 26.36 -3.32 12.95
N CYS A 237 25.67 -3.66 14.04
CA CYS A 237 24.80 -2.78 14.82
C CYS A 237 25.54 -1.58 15.43
N GLU A 238 26.81 -1.72 15.81
CA GLU A 238 27.69 -0.62 16.27
C GLU A 238 27.90 0.46 15.19
N LYS A 239 27.66 0.16 13.92
CA LYS A 239 27.74 1.11 12.79
C LYS A 239 26.37 1.66 12.36
N LEU A 240 25.27 1.06 12.84
CA LEU A 240 23.91 1.46 12.50
C LEU A 240 23.47 2.64 13.37
N GLN A 241 23.00 3.71 12.73
CA GLN A 241 22.36 4.84 13.42
C GLN A 241 20.90 4.92 12.97
N GLY A 242 19.97 5.07 13.91
CA GLY A 242 18.54 5.12 13.64
C GLY A 242 17.76 4.18 14.55
N ALA A 243 16.67 3.64 14.03
CA ALA A 243 15.76 2.73 14.72
C ALA A 243 15.78 1.35 14.05
N TYR A 244 15.78 0.28 14.83
CA TYR A 244 15.66 -1.09 14.31
C TYR A 244 15.14 -2.08 15.36
N SER A 245 14.16 -2.89 14.95
CA SER A 245 13.82 -4.17 15.54
C SER A 245 13.92 -5.23 14.45
N MET A 246 14.81 -6.20 14.64
CA MET A 246 15.17 -7.19 13.62
C MET A 246 15.07 -8.60 14.15
N VAL A 247 14.67 -9.52 13.27
CA VAL A 247 14.82 -10.96 13.47
C VAL A 247 15.64 -11.55 12.32
N PHE A 248 16.67 -12.32 12.67
CA PHE A 248 17.55 -13.00 11.74
C PHE A 248 17.38 -14.51 11.86
N VAL A 249 17.46 -15.21 10.73
CA VAL A 249 17.46 -16.68 10.69
C VAL A 249 18.73 -17.19 10.00
N THR A 250 19.31 -18.26 10.56
CA THR A 250 20.40 -19.04 9.93
C THR A 250 20.06 -20.52 9.94
N GLU A 251 20.94 -21.38 9.44
CA GLU A 251 20.73 -22.83 9.27
C GLU A 251 20.40 -23.62 10.55
N ASP A 252 20.51 -23.01 11.73
CA ASP A 252 20.19 -23.63 13.02
C ASP A 252 19.83 -22.64 14.15
N LYS A 253 19.57 -21.35 13.85
CA LYS A 253 19.32 -20.29 14.87
C LYS A 253 18.28 -19.26 14.43
N LEU A 254 17.59 -18.72 15.42
CA LEU A 254 16.82 -17.47 15.35
C LEU A 254 17.52 -16.43 16.25
N VAL A 255 17.65 -15.19 15.79
CA VAL A 255 18.25 -14.10 16.57
C VAL A 255 17.35 -12.88 16.53
N ALA A 256 16.95 -12.36 17.69
CA ALA A 256 16.19 -11.12 17.82
C ALA A 256 17.12 -9.99 18.31
N VAL A 257 16.95 -8.81 17.72
CA VAL A 257 17.80 -7.63 17.98
C VAL A 257 16.91 -6.39 18.07
N ARG A 258 17.15 -5.54 19.07
CA ARG A 258 16.48 -4.24 19.22
C ARG A 258 17.53 -3.14 19.39
N ASP A 259 17.30 -1.98 18.77
CA ASP A 259 18.26 -0.87 18.77
C ASP A 259 18.54 -0.32 20.19
N PRO A 260 19.69 0.35 20.42
CA PRO A 260 20.06 0.86 21.74
C PRO A 260 19.11 1.91 22.34
N HIS A 261 18.24 2.56 21.55
CA HIS A 261 17.22 3.47 22.09
C HIS A 261 15.87 2.77 22.29
N GLY A 262 15.68 1.57 21.74
CA GLY A 262 14.44 0.81 21.77
C GLY A 262 13.31 1.45 20.95
N PHE A 263 13.62 2.23 19.91
CA PHE A 263 12.64 3.04 19.16
C PHE A 263 11.43 2.21 18.69
N ARG A 264 11.69 1.03 18.13
CA ARG A 264 10.69 0.08 17.62
C ARG A 264 10.38 -1.00 18.67
N PRO A 265 9.16 -1.57 18.68
CA PRO A 265 8.81 -2.64 19.61
C PRO A 265 9.23 -4.02 19.10
N LEU A 266 9.62 -4.87 20.05
CA LEU A 266 9.91 -6.28 19.83
C LEU A 266 9.67 -7.03 21.14
N VAL A 267 8.72 -7.97 21.13
CA VAL A 267 8.34 -8.81 22.28
C VAL A 267 8.73 -10.26 22.06
N MET A 268 8.90 -11.00 23.16
CA MET A 268 9.17 -12.44 23.19
C MET A 268 8.08 -13.18 23.96
N GLY A 269 7.68 -14.34 23.44
CA GLY A 269 6.76 -15.28 24.09
C GLY A 269 7.11 -16.73 23.77
N ARG A 270 6.41 -17.67 24.41
CA ARG A 270 6.65 -19.11 24.25
C ARG A 270 5.36 -19.92 24.20
N ARG A 271 5.28 -20.84 23.24
CA ARG A 271 4.15 -21.77 23.08
C ARG A 271 4.25 -22.94 24.05
N SER A 272 3.15 -23.67 24.23
CA SER A 272 3.03 -24.84 25.12
C SER A 272 4.01 -25.99 24.82
N ASN A 273 4.42 -26.15 23.56
CA ASN A 273 5.45 -27.11 23.11
C ASN A 273 6.90 -26.65 23.38
N GLY A 274 7.10 -25.44 23.92
CA GLY A 274 8.41 -24.84 24.17
C GLY A 274 8.95 -23.97 23.02
N ALA A 275 8.24 -23.87 21.89
CA ALA A 275 8.65 -23.03 20.76
C ALA A 275 8.67 -21.54 21.16
N VAL A 276 9.73 -20.83 20.73
CA VAL A 276 9.97 -19.43 21.08
C VAL A 276 9.54 -18.54 19.92
N VAL A 277 8.82 -17.47 20.24
CA VAL A 277 8.25 -16.51 19.29
C VAL A 277 8.75 -15.11 19.62
N PHE A 278 9.16 -14.37 18.59
CA PHE A 278 9.33 -12.93 18.64
C PHE A 278 8.34 -12.26 17.68
N ALA A 279 7.78 -11.12 18.06
CA ALA A 279 6.95 -10.30 17.17
C ALA A 279 7.02 -8.80 17.53
N SER A 280 6.54 -7.92 16.65
CA SER A 280 6.44 -6.48 16.94
C SER A 280 5.42 -6.13 18.02
N GLU A 281 4.36 -6.92 18.22
CA GLU A 281 3.31 -6.70 19.22
C GLU A 281 2.85 -8.01 19.87
N THR A 282 2.29 -7.94 21.08
CA THR A 282 1.76 -9.12 21.79
C THR A 282 0.57 -9.75 21.08
N CYS A 283 -0.25 -8.99 20.35
CA CYS A 283 -1.41 -9.51 19.62
C CYS A 283 -1.08 -10.68 18.66
N ALA A 284 0.16 -10.72 18.13
CA ALA A 284 0.66 -11.78 17.29
C ALA A 284 1.12 -13.04 18.06
N LEU A 285 1.53 -12.87 19.31
CA LEU A 285 1.82 -13.96 20.25
C LEU A 285 0.49 -14.57 20.74
N ASP A 286 -0.46 -13.70 21.12
CA ASP A 286 -1.78 -14.05 21.65
C ASP A 286 -2.56 -14.94 20.65
N LEU A 287 -2.58 -14.56 19.36
CA LEU A 287 -3.29 -15.31 18.31
C LEU A 287 -2.76 -16.75 18.11
N ILE A 288 -1.48 -17.01 18.37
CA ILE A 288 -0.86 -18.33 18.16
C ILE A 288 -0.59 -19.09 19.47
N GLU A 289 -1.20 -18.65 20.58
CA GLU A 289 -1.03 -19.25 21.92
C GLU A 289 0.43 -19.25 22.42
N ALA A 290 1.22 -18.24 22.04
CA ALA A 290 2.51 -17.98 22.64
C ALA A 290 2.33 -17.10 23.88
N THR A 291 2.56 -17.65 25.08
CA THR A 291 2.47 -16.87 26.32
C THR A 291 3.56 -15.80 26.32
N TYR A 292 3.19 -14.54 26.46
CA TYR A 292 4.13 -13.41 26.57
C TYR A 292 5.07 -13.57 27.77
N GLU A 293 6.37 -13.41 27.55
CA GLU A 293 7.39 -13.45 28.60
C GLU A 293 7.90 -12.05 28.97
N ARG A 294 8.33 -11.28 27.97
CA ARG A 294 8.86 -9.91 28.12
C ARG A 294 9.11 -9.23 26.77
N GLU A 295 9.36 -7.93 26.81
CA GLU A 295 10.06 -7.24 25.71
C GLU A 295 11.51 -7.74 25.53
N VAL A 296 12.00 -7.68 24.29
CA VAL A 296 13.43 -7.63 23.99
C VAL A 296 13.93 -6.25 24.41
N TYR A 297 15.01 -6.17 25.19
CA TYR A 297 15.45 -4.90 25.77
C TYR A 297 16.20 -4.01 24.77
N PRO A 298 16.25 -2.67 24.98
CA PRO A 298 17.08 -1.77 24.17
C PRO A 298 18.54 -2.23 24.11
N GLY A 299 19.07 -2.37 22.89
CA GLY A 299 20.42 -2.87 22.63
C GLY A 299 20.62 -4.39 22.84
N GLU A 300 19.58 -5.17 23.13
CA GLU A 300 19.72 -6.61 23.37
C GLU A 300 19.86 -7.41 22.06
N VAL A 301 20.73 -8.44 22.10
CA VAL A 301 20.88 -9.48 21.08
C VAL A 301 20.55 -10.83 21.71
N LEU A 302 19.31 -11.27 21.52
CA LEU A 302 18.80 -12.58 21.93
C LEU A 302 19.04 -13.62 20.85
N VAL A 303 19.70 -14.72 21.19
CA VAL A 303 19.92 -15.86 20.30
C VAL A 303 19.14 -17.06 20.85
N VAL A 304 18.37 -17.71 19.98
CA VAL A 304 17.70 -18.98 20.24
C VAL A 304 18.35 -20.05 19.37
N ASP A 305 18.84 -21.10 20.02
CA ASP A 305 19.28 -22.32 19.37
C ASP A 305 18.81 -23.55 20.16
N LYS A 306 19.30 -24.74 19.79
CA LYS A 306 18.96 -26.02 20.42
C LYS A 306 19.21 -26.10 21.93
N ASP A 307 20.03 -25.19 22.49
CA ASP A 307 20.29 -25.09 23.93
C ASP A 307 19.28 -24.14 24.64
N GLY A 308 18.36 -23.52 23.90
CA GLY A 308 17.37 -22.56 24.38
C GLY A 308 17.72 -21.08 24.11
N VAL A 309 16.95 -20.19 24.75
CA VAL A 309 17.10 -18.73 24.65
C VAL A 309 18.29 -18.24 25.47
N LYS A 310 19.17 -17.42 24.87
CA LYS A 310 20.32 -16.80 25.54
C LYS A 310 20.48 -15.34 25.09
N CYS A 311 20.55 -14.41 26.05
CA CYS A 311 21.09 -13.08 25.77
C CYS A 311 22.61 -13.21 25.59
N GLN A 312 23.11 -12.92 24.37
CA GLN A 312 24.54 -13.08 24.03
C GLN A 312 25.27 -11.74 23.90
N CYS A 313 24.54 -10.63 23.73
CA CYS A 313 25.05 -9.29 23.92
C CYS A 313 23.93 -8.37 24.44
N LEU A 314 24.31 -7.41 25.27
CA LEU A 314 23.53 -6.23 25.60
C LEU A 314 24.45 -5.04 25.28
N MET A 315 24.16 -4.37 24.17
CA MET A 315 24.97 -3.28 23.63
C MET A 315 24.84 -2.04 24.52
N PRO A 316 25.86 -1.16 24.59
CA PRO A 316 25.78 0.08 25.35
C PRO A 316 24.58 0.93 24.89
N HIS A 317 23.61 1.13 25.79
CA HIS A 317 22.40 1.89 25.50
C HIS A 317 22.29 3.16 26.37
N PRO A 318 21.82 4.28 25.79
CA PRO A 318 21.42 5.47 26.55
C PRO A 318 20.02 5.26 27.19
N GLU A 319 19.49 6.32 27.80
CA GLU A 319 18.09 6.37 28.24
C GLU A 319 17.12 6.15 27.05
N PRO A 320 16.18 5.18 27.10
CA PRO A 320 15.34 4.79 25.97
C PRO A 320 14.56 5.95 25.32
N LYS A 321 14.23 5.81 24.04
CA LYS A 321 13.44 6.77 23.25
C LYS A 321 12.44 6.03 22.35
N GLN A 322 11.61 5.21 22.99
CA GLN A 322 10.59 4.35 22.38
C GLN A 322 9.53 5.19 21.63
N CYS A 323 8.95 4.70 20.53
CA CYS A 323 8.09 5.54 19.69
C CYS A 323 6.70 5.78 20.33
N ILE A 324 6.42 6.99 20.83
CA ILE A 324 5.11 7.32 21.43
C ILE A 324 3.93 7.17 20.45
N PHE A 325 4.19 7.22 19.14
CA PHE A 325 3.17 7.09 18.10
C PHE A 325 2.54 5.70 18.02
N GLU A 326 3.20 4.69 18.60
CA GLU A 326 2.64 3.35 18.81
C GLU A 326 1.39 3.39 19.71
N HIS A 327 1.49 4.09 20.83
CA HIS A 327 0.38 4.26 21.77
C HIS A 327 -0.71 5.17 21.21
N ILE A 328 -0.35 6.20 20.44
CA ILE A 328 -1.30 7.16 19.85
C ILE A 328 -2.13 6.51 18.73
N TYR A 329 -1.48 5.86 17.77
CA TYR A 329 -2.13 5.37 16.55
C TYR A 329 -1.79 3.93 16.17
N PHE A 330 -0.51 3.56 16.14
CA PHE A 330 -0.09 2.50 15.24
C PHE A 330 -0.29 1.07 15.75
N SER A 331 0.00 0.80 17.04
CA SER A 331 -0.28 -0.52 17.63
C SER A 331 -1.78 -0.78 17.78
N LEU A 332 -2.19 -2.05 17.86
CA LEU A 332 -3.58 -2.39 18.16
C LEU A 332 -3.90 -2.15 19.65
N PRO A 333 -5.14 -1.77 20.02
CA PRO A 333 -5.49 -1.50 21.41
C PRO A 333 -5.30 -2.69 22.36
N ASN A 334 -5.44 -3.92 21.86
CA ASN A 334 -5.26 -5.15 22.64
C ASN A 334 -3.78 -5.53 22.85
N SER A 335 -2.83 -4.76 22.32
CA SER A 335 -1.40 -5.01 22.50
C SER A 335 -0.84 -4.33 23.76
N ILE A 336 0.11 -4.99 24.40
CA ILE A 336 0.98 -4.40 25.44
C ILE A 336 2.31 -4.07 24.77
N VAL A 337 2.69 -2.79 24.78
CA VAL A 337 3.86 -2.26 24.08
C VAL A 337 4.59 -1.31 25.02
N PHE A 338 5.93 -1.38 25.07
CA PHE A 338 6.75 -0.56 25.97
C PHE A 338 6.27 -0.63 27.44
N GLY A 339 5.95 -1.84 27.90
CA GLY A 339 5.37 -2.15 29.21
C GLY A 339 3.92 -1.69 29.47
N ARG A 340 3.27 -0.99 28.54
CA ARG A 340 2.01 -0.25 28.78
C ARG A 340 0.88 -0.72 27.85
N SER A 341 -0.36 -0.67 28.35
CA SER A 341 -1.56 -0.98 27.56
C SER A 341 -1.85 0.11 26.52
N VAL A 342 -1.97 -0.26 25.25
CA VAL A 342 -2.31 0.67 24.16
C VAL A 342 -3.75 1.17 24.30
N TYR A 343 -4.69 0.32 24.72
CA TYR A 343 -6.07 0.72 25.02
C TYR A 343 -6.14 1.78 26.14
N GLU A 344 -5.49 1.52 27.28
CA GLU A 344 -5.49 2.43 28.43
C GLU A 344 -4.91 3.80 28.07
N SER A 345 -3.78 3.79 27.34
CA SER A 345 -3.14 5.01 26.83
C SER A 345 -4.14 5.87 26.04
N ARG A 346 -4.85 5.28 25.07
CA ARG A 346 -5.82 6.00 24.22
C ARG A 346 -7.04 6.46 25.01
N HIS A 347 -7.52 5.69 25.97
CA HIS A 347 -8.66 6.07 26.82
C HIS A 347 -8.31 7.34 27.64
N VAL A 348 -7.15 7.34 28.30
CA VAL A 348 -6.72 8.48 29.12
C VAL A 348 -6.38 9.70 28.26
N PHE A 349 -5.90 9.55 27.02
CA PHE A 349 -5.77 10.68 26.08
C PHE A 349 -7.14 11.35 25.80
N GLY A 350 -8.21 10.54 25.69
CA GLY A 350 -9.59 11.02 25.61
C GLY A 350 -10.04 11.79 26.86
N GLU A 351 -9.77 11.24 28.05
CA GLU A 351 -10.09 11.90 29.33
C GLU A 351 -9.35 13.25 29.49
N ILE A 352 -8.09 13.32 29.09
CA ILE A 352 -7.30 14.56 29.11
C ILE A 352 -7.95 15.60 28.20
N LEU A 353 -8.28 15.25 26.95
CA LEU A 353 -8.94 16.15 26.00
C LEU A 353 -10.28 16.70 26.53
N ALA A 354 -11.09 15.86 27.16
CA ALA A 354 -12.36 16.29 27.76
C ALA A 354 -12.16 17.18 29.00
N THR A 355 -11.04 17.03 29.72
CA THR A 355 -10.70 17.83 30.89
C THR A 355 -10.10 19.20 30.51
N GLU A 356 -9.23 19.23 29.51
CA GLU A 356 -8.46 20.43 29.12
C GLU A 356 -9.12 21.24 28.00
N SER A 357 -10.06 20.66 27.24
CA SER A 357 -10.77 21.33 26.15
C SER A 357 -12.25 20.90 26.03
N PRO A 358 -13.05 21.00 27.11
CA PRO A 358 -14.48 20.74 27.06
C PRO A 358 -15.22 21.71 26.12
N VAL A 359 -16.41 21.32 25.69
CA VAL A 359 -17.37 22.17 24.95
C VAL A 359 -18.77 21.58 25.13
N ASP A 360 -19.79 22.43 25.19
CA ASP A 360 -21.18 21.99 25.30
C ASP A 360 -21.59 21.23 24.02
N CYS A 361 -21.79 19.91 24.15
CA CYS A 361 -22.11 19.03 23.04
C CYS A 361 -23.23 18.05 23.41
N ASP A 362 -23.95 17.56 22.40
CA ASP A 362 -25.11 16.69 22.58
C ASP A 362 -24.76 15.21 22.31
N VAL A 363 -23.60 14.96 21.70
CA VAL A 363 -23.08 13.62 21.38
C VAL A 363 -21.56 13.64 21.18
N VAL A 364 -20.88 12.56 21.61
CA VAL A 364 -19.47 12.29 21.31
C VAL A 364 -19.40 11.13 20.30
N ILE A 365 -18.63 11.30 19.23
CA ILE A 365 -18.41 10.28 18.19
C ILE A 365 -16.91 10.10 17.92
N ALA A 366 -16.56 9.01 17.24
CA ALA A 366 -15.20 8.74 16.78
C ALA A 366 -15.07 8.88 15.25
N VAL A 367 -13.85 9.12 14.77
CA VAL A 367 -13.41 8.68 13.44
C VAL A 367 -12.94 7.21 13.57
N PRO A 368 -13.68 6.24 13.00
CA PRO A 368 -13.39 4.83 13.22
C PRO A 368 -12.22 4.32 12.36
N ASP A 369 -11.44 3.34 12.82
CA ASP A 369 -11.58 2.62 14.11
C ASP A 369 -10.64 3.16 15.19
N SER A 370 -9.57 3.87 14.80
CA SER A 370 -8.48 4.28 15.69
C SER A 370 -8.91 5.32 16.74
N GLY A 371 -9.81 6.25 16.40
CA GLY A 371 -10.33 7.25 17.33
C GLY A 371 -11.29 6.70 18.40
N VAL A 372 -11.80 5.47 18.26
CA VAL A 372 -12.91 4.93 19.09
C VAL A 372 -12.54 4.88 20.58
N VAL A 373 -11.35 4.40 20.93
CA VAL A 373 -10.95 4.26 22.34
C VAL A 373 -10.77 5.63 23.02
N ALA A 374 -10.25 6.62 22.31
CA ALA A 374 -10.16 7.99 22.80
C ALA A 374 -11.53 8.69 22.87
N ALA A 375 -12.45 8.39 21.94
CA ALA A 375 -13.83 8.88 22.00
C ALA A 375 -14.59 8.35 23.22
N LEU A 376 -14.37 7.08 23.61
CA LEU A 376 -14.95 6.50 24.81
C LEU A 376 -14.44 7.19 26.08
N GLY A 377 -13.12 7.41 26.20
CA GLY A 377 -12.54 8.14 27.33
C GLY A 377 -13.00 9.60 27.40
N TYR A 378 -13.11 10.28 26.25
CA TYR A 378 -13.66 11.63 26.17
C TYR A 378 -15.13 11.66 26.64
N ALA A 379 -15.97 10.75 26.13
CA ALA A 379 -17.38 10.64 26.49
C ALA A 379 -17.57 10.38 27.99
N ALA A 380 -16.85 9.39 28.54
CA ALA A 380 -16.88 9.05 29.97
C ALA A 380 -16.50 10.25 30.86
N LYS A 381 -15.52 11.05 30.44
CA LYS A 381 -15.05 12.22 31.21
C LYS A 381 -15.90 13.48 31.01
N ALA A 382 -16.48 13.67 29.84
CA ALA A 382 -17.39 14.79 29.53
C ALA A 382 -18.81 14.58 30.11
N GLY A 383 -19.19 13.34 30.44
CA GLY A 383 -20.55 13.00 30.89
C GLY A 383 -21.58 12.99 29.76
N VAL A 384 -21.14 13.01 28.50
CA VAL A 384 -21.98 13.00 27.29
C VAL A 384 -21.86 11.62 26.63
N ALA A 385 -22.98 11.05 26.20
CA ALA A 385 -22.99 9.69 25.65
C ALA A 385 -22.16 9.57 24.37
N PHE A 386 -21.32 8.53 24.31
CA PHE A 386 -20.72 8.08 23.06
C PHE A 386 -21.80 7.50 22.14
N GLN A 387 -21.72 7.77 20.84
CA GLN A 387 -22.52 7.14 19.80
C GLN A 387 -21.68 6.86 18.56
N GLN A 388 -21.98 5.79 17.85
CA GLN A 388 -21.31 5.44 16.60
C GLN A 388 -21.87 6.26 15.43
N GLY A 389 -21.53 7.56 15.39
CA GLY A 389 -21.99 8.50 14.37
C GLY A 389 -21.37 8.31 12.97
N LEU A 390 -20.26 7.57 12.88
CA LEU A 390 -19.60 7.16 11.64
C LEU A 390 -19.39 5.64 11.65
N ILE A 391 -19.73 4.99 10.54
CA ILE A 391 -19.51 3.56 10.29
C ILE A 391 -18.39 3.41 9.26
N ARG A 392 -17.33 2.66 9.59
CA ARG A 392 -16.30 2.28 8.62
C ARG A 392 -16.82 1.18 7.71
N SER A 393 -16.62 1.30 6.41
CA SER A 393 -16.89 0.20 5.48
C SER A 393 -15.79 -0.87 5.59
N HIS A 394 -16.18 -2.11 5.87
CA HIS A 394 -15.26 -3.26 5.96
C HIS A 394 -14.79 -3.77 4.58
N TYR A 395 -15.44 -3.36 3.50
CA TYR A 395 -15.23 -3.89 2.14
C TYR A 395 -14.41 -2.96 1.23
N VAL A 396 -13.68 -2.00 1.80
CA VAL A 396 -12.88 -1.03 1.02
C VAL A 396 -11.58 -1.68 0.55
N GLY A 397 -11.61 -2.21 -0.67
CA GLY A 397 -10.41 -2.60 -1.40
C GLY A 397 -9.50 -1.41 -1.76
N ARG A 398 -8.23 -1.70 -2.02
CA ARG A 398 -7.19 -0.70 -2.35
C ARG A 398 -7.29 -0.15 -3.79
N THR A 399 -8.17 -0.70 -4.63
CA THR A 399 -8.20 -0.50 -6.08
C THR A 399 -9.55 -0.01 -6.59
N PHE A 400 -9.69 1.32 -6.70
CA PHE A 400 -10.69 1.96 -7.55
C PHE A 400 -10.00 3.01 -8.44
N ILE A 401 -9.54 2.57 -9.62
CA ILE A 401 -8.96 3.46 -10.64
C ILE A 401 -10.11 4.08 -11.45
N GLU A 402 -10.87 4.98 -10.83
CA GLU A 402 -11.97 5.66 -11.52
C GLU A 402 -11.46 6.82 -12.41
N PRO A 403 -11.90 6.95 -13.68
CA PRO A 403 -11.24 7.88 -14.62
C PRO A 403 -11.57 9.37 -14.44
N SER A 404 -12.44 9.73 -13.48
CA SER A 404 -13.13 11.02 -13.41
C SER A 404 -12.71 11.84 -12.18
N GLN A 405 -12.17 13.04 -12.41
CA GLN A 405 -11.77 13.95 -11.33
C GLN A 405 -12.95 14.33 -10.41
N LYS A 406 -14.19 14.36 -10.94
CA LYS A 406 -15.40 14.74 -10.19
C LYS A 406 -15.85 13.72 -9.14
N ILE A 407 -15.30 12.50 -9.14
CA ILE A 407 -15.71 11.43 -8.21
C ILE A 407 -14.70 11.27 -7.06
N ARG A 408 -13.51 11.90 -7.10
CA ARG A 408 -12.50 11.80 -6.02
C ARG A 408 -13.00 12.22 -4.64
N ASP A 409 -13.94 13.16 -4.55
CA ASP A 409 -14.63 13.54 -3.30
C ASP A 409 -15.36 12.36 -2.60
N PHE A 410 -15.68 11.27 -3.31
CA PHE A 410 -16.26 10.06 -2.73
C PHE A 410 -15.25 9.20 -1.95
N GLY A 411 -13.94 9.44 -2.05
CA GLY A 411 -12.92 8.61 -1.39
C GLY A 411 -13.10 8.47 0.13
N VAL A 412 -13.65 9.50 0.79
CA VAL A 412 -14.02 9.43 2.22
C VAL A 412 -15.41 8.81 2.42
N LYS A 413 -16.39 9.08 1.54
CA LYS A 413 -17.75 8.50 1.60
C LYS A 413 -17.78 6.98 1.36
N LEU A 414 -16.82 6.45 0.59
CA LEU A 414 -16.59 5.01 0.42
C LEU A 414 -15.98 4.37 1.68
N LYS A 415 -15.16 5.12 2.43
CA LYS A 415 -14.49 4.67 3.66
C LYS A 415 -15.38 4.80 4.90
N LEU A 416 -16.19 5.86 5.00
CA LEU A 416 -16.96 6.27 6.18
C LEU A 416 -18.40 6.69 5.79
N SER A 417 -19.39 6.04 6.41
CA SER A 417 -20.81 6.36 6.26
C SER A 417 -21.37 7.02 7.53
N PRO A 418 -21.99 8.22 7.46
CA PRO A 418 -22.53 8.90 8.62
C PRO A 418 -23.94 8.41 9.01
N VAL A 419 -24.20 8.26 10.31
CA VAL A 419 -25.50 7.84 10.84
C VAL A 419 -26.37 9.06 11.11
N ARG A 420 -27.22 9.44 10.14
CA ARG A 420 -28.02 10.68 10.18
C ARG A 420 -28.75 10.92 11.51
N GLY A 421 -29.48 9.91 12.02
CA GLY A 421 -30.22 10.02 13.28
C GLY A 421 -29.35 10.19 14.56
N VAL A 422 -28.04 9.92 14.47
CA VAL A 422 -27.08 10.24 15.54
C VAL A 422 -26.68 11.72 15.49
N LEU A 423 -26.67 12.35 14.32
CA LEU A 423 -26.00 13.63 14.05
C LEU A 423 -26.97 14.81 13.84
N GLU A 424 -28.15 14.56 13.29
CA GLU A 424 -29.04 15.61 12.78
C GLU A 424 -29.52 16.58 13.90
N GLY A 425 -29.29 17.87 13.68
CA GLY A 425 -29.61 18.96 14.62
C GLY A 425 -28.64 19.13 15.80
N LYS A 426 -27.68 18.21 15.99
CA LYS A 426 -26.84 18.15 17.20
C LYS A 426 -25.50 18.86 17.08
N ARG A 427 -24.95 19.22 18.23
CA ARG A 427 -23.56 19.64 18.43
C ARG A 427 -22.71 18.42 18.71
N VAL A 428 -21.79 18.12 17.80
CA VAL A 428 -21.06 16.86 17.72
C VAL A 428 -19.60 17.07 18.10
N VAL A 429 -19.13 16.45 19.18
CA VAL A 429 -17.68 16.24 19.35
C VAL A 429 -17.27 15.03 18.51
N VAL A 430 -16.31 15.22 17.61
CA VAL A 430 -15.69 14.13 16.83
C VAL A 430 -14.23 13.98 17.27
N VAL A 431 -13.89 12.79 17.72
CA VAL A 431 -12.53 12.45 18.18
C VAL A 431 -11.79 11.65 17.11
N ASP A 432 -10.59 12.10 16.76
CA ASP A 432 -9.66 11.39 15.86
C ASP A 432 -8.27 11.25 16.52
N ASP A 433 -7.42 10.36 16.01
CA ASP A 433 -6.08 10.13 16.57
C ASP A 433 -5.10 11.28 16.28
N SER A 434 -5.06 11.79 15.05
CA SER A 434 -4.02 12.71 14.58
C SER A 434 -4.48 13.56 13.40
N ILE A 435 -3.82 14.71 13.19
CA ILE A 435 -3.92 15.49 11.94
C ILE A 435 -2.51 15.67 11.38
N VAL A 436 -2.34 15.31 10.10
CA VAL A 436 -1.07 15.39 9.37
C VAL A 436 -1.14 16.45 8.25
N ARG A 437 -1.95 16.19 7.21
CA ARG A 437 -2.20 17.12 6.10
C ARG A 437 -3.54 17.87 6.23
N GLY A 438 -4.53 17.29 6.93
CA GLY A 438 -5.82 17.92 7.24
C GLY A 438 -6.90 17.82 6.16
N THR A 439 -6.60 17.22 5.01
CA THR A 439 -7.54 17.03 3.88
C THR A 439 -8.62 16.01 4.22
N THR A 440 -8.26 14.92 4.91
CA THR A 440 -9.23 13.92 5.37
C THR A 440 -10.09 14.48 6.50
N SER A 441 -9.51 15.27 7.41
CA SER A 441 -10.23 15.93 8.49
C SER A 441 -11.28 16.92 7.96
N SER A 442 -10.95 17.74 6.96
CA SER A 442 -11.92 18.66 6.34
C SER A 442 -13.04 17.93 5.59
N LYS A 443 -12.71 16.84 4.88
CA LYS A 443 -13.71 15.96 4.24
C LYS A 443 -14.64 15.30 5.26
N ILE A 444 -14.15 14.90 6.43
CA ILE A 444 -14.96 14.34 7.53
C ILE A 444 -15.86 15.41 8.15
N VAL A 445 -15.36 16.61 8.43
CA VAL A 445 -16.18 17.71 8.96
C VAL A 445 -17.30 18.08 7.98
N ARG A 446 -16.99 18.17 6.68
CA ARG A 446 -18.00 18.36 5.62
C ARG A 446 -19.04 17.24 5.61
N LEU A 447 -18.62 15.98 5.72
CA LEU A 447 -19.51 14.81 5.77
C LEU A 447 -20.47 14.85 6.98
N LEU A 448 -20.01 15.29 8.14
CA LEU A 448 -20.85 15.44 9.35
C LEU A 448 -21.87 16.57 9.21
N ARG A 449 -21.48 17.71 8.63
CA ARG A 449 -22.43 18.80 8.33
C ARG A 449 -23.46 18.41 7.25
N GLU A 450 -23.04 17.70 6.20
CA GLU A 450 -23.97 17.12 5.20
C GLU A 450 -24.96 16.11 5.80
N ALA A 451 -24.57 15.42 6.87
CA ALA A 451 -25.44 14.53 7.65
C ALA A 451 -26.30 15.25 8.70
N GLY A 452 -26.30 16.60 8.72
CA GLY A 452 -27.18 17.43 9.54
C GLY A 452 -26.61 17.90 10.88
N ALA A 453 -25.30 17.70 11.16
CA ALA A 453 -24.68 18.22 12.38
C ALA A 453 -24.71 19.77 12.41
N LYS A 454 -25.22 20.33 13.50
CA LYS A 454 -25.35 21.78 13.73
C LYS A 454 -23.97 22.42 13.96
N GLU A 455 -23.21 21.83 14.89
CA GLU A 455 -21.85 22.24 15.24
C GLU A 455 -20.96 20.97 15.26
N VAL A 456 -19.70 21.11 14.85
CA VAL A 456 -18.71 20.04 14.74
C VAL A 456 -17.43 20.47 15.44
N HIS A 457 -17.13 19.84 16.57
CA HIS A 457 -15.99 20.14 17.43
C HIS A 457 -14.97 19.01 17.31
N MET A 458 -13.83 19.30 16.68
CA MET A 458 -12.75 18.33 16.47
C MET A 458 -11.87 18.20 17.72
N ARG A 459 -11.52 16.98 18.09
CA ARG A 459 -10.64 16.66 19.24
C ARG A 459 -9.63 15.60 18.83
N ILE A 460 -8.34 15.89 19.01
CA ILE A 460 -7.25 15.08 18.44
C ILE A 460 -6.41 14.46 19.55
N ALA A 461 -6.39 13.11 19.62
CA ALA A 461 -5.71 12.32 20.66
C ALA A 461 -4.17 12.25 20.52
N SER A 462 -3.59 13.27 19.91
CA SER A 462 -2.17 13.49 19.68
C SER A 462 -1.86 14.98 19.86
N PRO A 463 -0.66 15.35 20.33
CA PRO A 463 -0.12 16.69 20.12
C PRO A 463 0.00 17.01 18.61
N PRO A 464 0.12 18.29 18.23
CA PRO A 464 0.28 18.68 16.82
C PRO A 464 1.56 18.10 16.20
N ILE A 465 1.43 17.45 15.05
CA ILE A 465 2.57 16.86 14.32
C ILE A 465 3.24 17.98 13.50
N ILE A 466 4.44 18.39 13.92
CA ILE A 466 5.20 19.49 13.32
C ILE A 466 6.46 19.04 12.55
N ALA A 467 6.94 17.82 12.81
CA ALA A 467 8.13 17.27 12.16
C ALA A 467 7.92 15.83 11.65
N SER A 468 8.61 15.49 10.57
CA SER A 468 8.63 14.13 10.03
C SER A 468 9.27 13.13 11.01
N CYS A 469 8.96 11.85 10.85
CA CYS A 469 9.67 10.79 11.57
C CYS A 469 10.87 10.29 10.75
N TYR A 470 11.99 10.02 11.42
CA TYR A 470 13.17 9.37 10.82
C TYR A 470 13.43 7.96 11.39
N TYR A 471 12.48 7.43 12.16
CA TYR A 471 12.63 6.22 13.00
C TYR A 471 11.59 5.15 12.68
N GLY A 472 11.28 4.95 11.41
CA GLY A 472 10.37 3.89 10.99
C GLY A 472 8.89 4.30 10.95
N VAL A 473 8.55 5.55 10.59
CA VAL A 473 7.16 5.96 10.32
C VAL A 473 7.12 6.78 9.04
N ASP A 474 6.32 6.36 8.06
CA ASP A 474 6.02 7.18 6.90
C ASP A 474 5.21 8.41 7.35
N THR A 475 5.87 9.55 7.26
CA THR A 475 5.31 10.88 7.39
C THR A 475 5.67 11.69 6.15
N PRO A 476 4.80 12.59 5.68
CA PRO A 476 5.16 13.53 4.63
C PRO A 476 6.26 14.49 5.09
N SER A 477 6.83 15.29 4.16
CA SER A 477 7.87 16.26 4.52
C SER A 477 7.32 17.34 5.47
N SER A 478 8.18 17.93 6.30
CA SER A 478 7.73 18.91 7.31
C SER A 478 6.99 20.12 6.72
N ASN A 479 7.22 20.48 5.45
CA ASN A 479 6.49 21.55 4.76
C ASN A 479 5.11 21.12 4.22
N GLU A 480 4.77 19.83 4.24
CA GLU A 480 3.42 19.34 3.91
C GLU A 480 2.55 19.22 5.17
N LEU A 481 3.17 18.97 6.34
CA LEU A 481 2.49 18.96 7.63
C LEU A 481 1.73 20.27 7.85
N ILE A 482 0.47 20.18 8.24
CA ILE A 482 -0.39 21.36 8.43
C ILE A 482 0.00 22.13 9.70
N SER A 483 0.28 21.43 10.80
CA SER A 483 0.67 22.02 12.09
C SER A 483 2.05 22.69 12.09
N ASN A 484 2.87 22.47 11.05
CA ASN A 484 4.14 23.16 10.83
C ASN A 484 3.99 24.42 9.94
N ARG A 485 2.79 24.67 9.41
CA ARG A 485 2.47 25.81 8.54
C ARG A 485 1.39 26.74 9.10
N MET A 486 0.55 26.23 9.99
CA MET A 486 -0.69 26.87 10.42
C MET A 486 -0.86 26.66 11.93
N SER A 487 -1.29 27.71 12.63
CA SER A 487 -1.68 27.63 14.05
C SER A 487 -2.98 26.81 14.22
N VAL A 488 -3.30 26.42 15.47
CA VAL A 488 -4.51 25.63 15.77
C VAL A 488 -5.79 26.31 15.27
N ASP A 489 -5.85 27.64 15.30
CA ASP A 489 -7.03 28.41 14.84
C ASP A 489 -7.11 28.46 13.31
N GLU A 490 -5.98 28.62 12.62
CA GLU A 490 -5.91 28.52 11.16
C GLU A 490 -6.23 27.09 10.67
N ILE A 491 -5.85 26.04 11.42
CA ILE A 491 -6.25 24.66 11.13
C ILE A 491 -7.76 24.48 11.36
N ARG A 492 -8.33 25.05 12.43
CA ARG A 492 -9.78 25.03 12.72
C ARG A 492 -10.58 25.55 11.53
N ASP A 493 -10.20 26.71 10.99
CA ASP A 493 -10.80 27.31 9.80
C ASP A 493 -10.55 26.48 8.54
N TYR A 494 -9.33 26.00 8.31
CA TYR A 494 -9.00 25.17 7.14
C TYR A 494 -9.83 23.87 7.07
N ILE A 495 -10.08 23.23 8.21
CA ILE A 495 -10.94 22.02 8.26
C ILE A 495 -12.43 22.35 8.41
N GLY A 496 -12.81 23.62 8.54
CA GLY A 496 -14.20 24.09 8.59
C GLY A 496 -14.97 23.67 9.84
N CYS A 497 -14.30 23.49 10.98
CA CYS A 497 -14.91 23.05 12.24
C CYS A 497 -15.14 24.21 13.22
N ASP A 498 -16.08 24.06 14.15
CA ASP A 498 -16.48 25.14 15.09
C ASP A 498 -15.50 25.28 16.26
N SER A 499 -14.77 24.21 16.60
CA SER A 499 -13.61 24.27 17.49
C SER A 499 -12.65 23.10 17.22
N LEU A 500 -11.35 23.32 17.44
CA LEU A 500 -10.32 22.29 17.35
C LEU A 500 -9.47 22.32 18.63
N ALA A 501 -9.16 21.15 19.18
CA ALA A 501 -8.14 21.01 20.22
C ALA A 501 -7.30 19.73 20.00
N PHE A 502 -6.02 19.83 20.34
CA PHE A 502 -5.03 18.74 20.33
C PHE A 502 -4.67 18.35 21.76
N LEU A 503 -4.18 17.12 21.95
CA LEU A 503 -3.69 16.66 23.25
C LEU A 503 -2.47 17.50 23.69
N SER A 504 -2.50 18.04 24.91
CA SER A 504 -1.37 18.78 25.49
C SER A 504 -0.11 17.90 25.57
N PHE A 505 0.99 18.38 24.98
CA PHE A 505 2.28 17.68 25.01
C PHE A 505 2.83 17.52 26.43
N GLU A 506 2.70 18.55 27.27
CA GLU A 506 3.14 18.49 28.66
C GLU A 506 2.23 17.59 29.50
N THR A 507 0.93 17.51 29.19
CA THR A 507 0.00 16.61 29.90
C THR A 507 0.16 15.15 29.45
N LEU A 508 0.49 14.90 28.17
CA LEU A 508 0.95 13.59 27.69
C LEU A 508 2.20 13.13 28.47
N LYS A 509 3.23 13.98 28.58
CA LYS A 509 4.42 13.70 29.40
C LYS A 509 4.06 13.47 30.88
N LYS A 510 3.15 14.27 31.45
CA LYS A 510 2.67 14.11 32.83
C LYS A 510 1.96 12.76 33.06
N HIS A 511 1.16 12.28 32.09
CA HIS A 511 0.54 10.95 32.14
C HIS A 511 1.57 9.81 32.00
N LEU A 512 2.60 9.99 31.17
CA LEU A 512 3.69 9.02 31.04
C LEU A 512 4.51 8.94 32.33
N GLY A 513 4.62 10.03 33.09
CA GLY A 513 5.15 10.04 34.45
C GLY A 513 6.67 9.86 34.48
N GLU A 514 7.16 8.87 35.22
CA GLU A 514 8.59 8.54 35.26
C GLU A 514 9.10 8.06 33.89
N ASP A 515 8.27 7.30 33.15
CA ASP A 515 8.56 6.86 31.78
C ASP A 515 8.60 8.01 30.77
N SER A 516 8.23 9.24 31.14
CA SER A 516 8.15 10.37 30.19
C SER A 516 9.48 10.67 29.48
N ARG A 517 10.62 10.22 30.02
CA ARG A 517 11.93 10.31 29.34
C ARG A 517 12.25 9.11 28.43
N SER A 518 11.56 7.99 28.63
CA SER A 518 11.76 6.73 27.91
C SER A 518 11.17 6.71 26.48
N PHE A 519 10.63 7.84 26.01
CA PHE A 519 9.94 7.99 24.72
C PHE A 519 10.60 9.02 23.80
N CYS A 520 10.49 8.78 22.48
CA CYS A 520 10.81 9.74 21.43
C CYS A 520 9.56 10.57 21.09
N TYR A 521 9.72 11.90 21.06
CA TYR A 521 8.68 12.86 20.70
C TYR A 521 9.05 13.72 19.49
N ALA A 522 10.04 13.29 18.68
CA ALA A 522 10.64 14.13 17.63
C ALA A 522 9.62 14.71 16.64
N CYS A 523 8.51 14.01 16.36
CA CYS A 523 7.41 14.50 15.52
C CYS A 523 6.61 15.68 16.12
N PHE A 524 6.67 15.88 17.43
CA PHE A 524 6.00 16.97 18.18
C PHE A 524 6.96 18.10 18.58
N THR A 525 8.28 17.88 18.56
CA THR A 525 9.29 18.83 19.03
C THR A 525 10.31 19.27 17.96
N GLY A 526 10.54 18.45 16.94
CA GLY A 526 11.70 18.57 16.04
C GLY A 526 13.03 18.08 16.64
N ASP A 527 13.05 17.66 17.92
CA ASP A 527 14.26 17.19 18.60
C ASP A 527 14.45 15.68 18.42
N TYR A 528 15.28 15.32 17.45
CA TYR A 528 15.68 13.96 17.11
C TYR A 528 16.79 13.45 18.07
N PRO A 529 16.58 12.34 18.83
CA PRO A 529 17.62 11.76 19.68
C PRO A 529 18.84 11.25 18.91
N VAL A 530 18.62 10.69 17.72
CA VAL A 530 19.66 10.33 16.74
C VAL A 530 19.45 11.20 15.51
N LYS A 531 20.26 12.24 15.35
CA LYS A 531 20.14 13.23 14.27
C LYS A 531 20.65 12.65 12.93
N PRO A 532 20.06 13.03 11.79
CA PRO A 532 20.67 12.80 10.48
C PRO A 532 22.09 13.36 10.42
N THR A 533 23.01 12.57 9.86
CA THR A 533 24.42 12.98 9.66
C THR A 533 24.61 13.85 8.41
N GLU A 534 23.66 13.79 7.49
CA GLU A 534 23.60 14.51 6.22
C GLU A 534 22.15 14.97 5.99
N ASP A 535 21.93 15.96 5.12
CA ASP A 535 20.58 16.26 4.61
C ASP A 535 20.03 15.03 3.87
N LYS A 536 19.14 14.25 4.51
CA LYS A 536 18.43 13.16 3.82
C LYS A 536 17.67 13.76 2.63
N VAL A 537 17.84 13.13 1.47
CA VAL A 537 17.26 13.54 0.18
C VAL A 537 15.80 13.95 0.36
N LYS A 538 15.46 15.17 -0.08
CA LYS A 538 14.07 15.65 -0.07
C LYS A 538 13.17 14.60 -0.70
N ARG A 539 12.10 14.19 0.00
CA ARG A 539 11.00 13.41 -0.58
C ARG A 539 10.16 14.29 -1.51
N GLY A 540 10.75 14.75 -2.61
CA GLY A 540 9.99 15.10 -3.80
C GLY A 540 9.41 13.80 -4.36
N GLY A 541 8.08 13.76 -4.56
CA GLY A 541 7.39 12.54 -4.96
C GLY A 541 7.88 11.98 -6.29
N ASP A 542 8.10 10.66 -6.33
CA ASP A 542 8.19 9.82 -7.53
C ASP A 542 9.17 10.27 -8.63
N PHE A 543 10.36 10.77 -8.23
CA PHE A 543 11.50 10.92 -9.12
C PHE A 543 12.66 10.01 -8.69
N ILE A 544 13.07 9.15 -9.62
CA ILE A 544 14.23 8.28 -9.46
C ILE A 544 15.51 9.12 -9.62
N ASP A 545 16.30 9.16 -8.55
CA ASP A 545 17.75 9.31 -8.64
C ASP A 545 18.37 8.14 -7.84
N ASP A 546 18.72 7.09 -8.57
CA ASP A 546 19.32 5.86 -8.05
C ASP A 546 20.85 5.84 -8.24
N GLY A 547 21.46 7.01 -8.45
CA GLY A 547 22.91 7.19 -8.58
C GLY A 547 23.50 6.73 -9.92
N LEU A 548 22.69 6.26 -10.86
CA LEU A 548 23.13 5.73 -12.15
C LEU A 548 23.34 6.78 -13.26
N VAL A 549 23.45 8.08 -12.91
CA VAL A 549 23.74 9.16 -13.86
C VAL A 549 25.08 9.83 -13.55
N GLY A 550 26.14 9.29 -14.14
CA GLY A 550 27.39 10.03 -14.32
C GLY A 550 27.18 11.28 -15.19
N GLY A 551 28.08 12.26 -15.09
CA GLY A 551 27.90 13.59 -15.67
C GLY A 551 27.49 13.60 -17.16
N ILE A 552 26.45 14.40 -17.45
CA ILE A 552 25.57 14.49 -18.64
C ILE A 552 26.20 14.34 -20.05
N ASN A 553 27.52 14.42 -20.21
CA ASN A 553 28.21 14.52 -21.50
C ASN A 553 28.95 13.23 -21.97
N ASN A 554 28.87 12.10 -21.25
CA ASN A 554 29.67 10.91 -21.61
C ASN A 554 28.90 9.59 -21.65
N ILE A 555 29.18 8.82 -22.71
CA ILE A 555 28.82 7.41 -22.99
C ILE A 555 27.38 7.16 -23.47
N GLU A 556 27.29 6.61 -24.69
CA GLU A 556 26.07 6.15 -25.34
C GLU A 556 25.65 4.76 -24.82
N GLY A 557 24.34 4.47 -24.75
CA GLY A 557 23.84 3.09 -24.53
C GLY A 557 22.82 2.86 -23.41
N GLY A 558 22.27 3.90 -22.77
CA GLY A 558 21.22 3.75 -21.75
C GLY A 558 19.84 3.37 -22.31
N TRP A 559 19.11 2.48 -21.62
CA TRP A 559 17.73 2.12 -21.97
C TRP A 559 16.75 3.24 -21.57
N CYS A 560 16.24 3.99 -22.55
CA CYS A 560 15.33 5.12 -22.33
C CYS A 560 13.96 4.69 -21.78
N MET A 561 13.78 4.60 -20.46
CA MET A 561 12.44 4.53 -19.88
C MET A 561 11.63 5.80 -20.20
N ALA A 562 10.36 5.61 -20.53
CA ALA A 562 9.43 6.68 -20.84
C ALA A 562 8.71 7.17 -19.59
N ASN A 563 8.56 8.50 -19.48
CA ASN A 563 7.74 9.14 -18.46
C ASN A 563 6.34 8.48 -18.37
N PRO A 564 5.80 8.15 -17.18
CA PRO A 564 4.51 7.45 -17.04
C PRO A 564 3.33 8.12 -17.75
N ARG A 565 3.34 9.46 -17.91
CA ARG A 565 2.34 10.18 -18.72
C ARG A 565 2.43 9.81 -20.20
N ARG A 566 3.65 9.66 -20.73
CA ARG A 566 3.91 9.20 -22.11
C ARG A 566 3.51 7.74 -22.30
N VAL A 567 3.78 6.87 -21.33
CA VAL A 567 3.32 5.46 -21.36
C VAL A 567 1.79 5.41 -21.47
N LYS A 568 1.06 6.13 -20.61
CA LYS A 568 -0.41 6.21 -20.63
C LYS A 568 -0.97 6.88 -21.90
N MET A 569 -0.27 7.84 -22.49
CA MET A 569 -0.64 8.41 -23.80
C MET A 569 -0.48 7.40 -24.94
N VAL A 570 0.64 6.68 -24.98
CA VAL A 570 0.91 5.65 -26.01
C VAL A 570 -0.09 4.50 -25.87
N ALA A 571 -0.40 4.05 -24.65
CA ALA A 571 -1.45 3.07 -24.37
C ALA A 571 -2.81 3.46 -25.00
N LYS A 572 -3.31 4.66 -24.67
CA LYS A 572 -4.58 5.17 -25.21
C LYS A 572 -4.57 5.37 -26.73
N GLN A 573 -3.43 5.73 -27.30
CA GLN A 573 -3.31 5.86 -28.76
C GLN A 573 -3.32 4.48 -29.44
N ILE A 574 -2.58 3.49 -28.92
CA ILE A 574 -2.60 2.12 -29.44
C ILE A 574 -4.01 1.52 -29.32
N MET A 575 -4.69 1.66 -28.18
CA MET A 575 -6.06 1.18 -27.99
C MET A 575 -7.03 1.74 -29.05
N ARG A 576 -6.90 3.04 -29.38
CA ARG A 576 -7.70 3.69 -30.43
C ARG A 576 -7.38 3.16 -31.83
N GLU A 577 -6.10 3.12 -32.21
CA GLU A 577 -5.69 2.65 -33.55
C GLU A 577 -6.04 1.16 -33.75
N LEU A 578 -5.87 0.32 -32.73
CA LEU A 578 -6.23 -1.09 -32.82
C LEU A 578 -7.75 -1.32 -32.90
N SER A 579 -8.54 -0.53 -32.19
CA SER A 579 -10.02 -0.59 -32.28
C SER A 579 -10.51 -0.15 -33.67
N ASP A 580 -9.90 0.90 -34.24
CA ASP A 580 -10.15 1.31 -35.64
C ASP A 580 -9.73 0.21 -36.64
N MET A 581 -8.57 -0.42 -36.42
CA MET A 581 -8.10 -1.53 -37.26
C MET A 581 -9.04 -2.75 -37.20
N LEU A 582 -9.58 -3.13 -36.03
CA LEU A 582 -10.58 -4.22 -35.96
C LEU A 582 -11.85 -3.93 -36.77
N LEU A 583 -12.22 -2.66 -36.91
CA LEU A 583 -13.41 -2.21 -37.65
C LEU A 583 -13.16 -1.93 -39.14
N THR A 584 -11.90 -1.74 -39.57
CA THR A 584 -11.56 -1.28 -40.93
C THR A 584 -10.59 -2.20 -41.70
N ASP A 585 -9.83 -3.05 -41.01
CA ASP A 585 -8.77 -3.87 -41.59
C ASP A 585 -9.27 -5.27 -41.96
N THR A 586 -9.35 -5.56 -43.25
CA THR A 586 -9.86 -6.84 -43.76
C THR A 586 -8.95 -8.04 -43.40
N VAL A 587 -7.67 -7.83 -43.07
CA VAL A 587 -6.77 -8.90 -42.63
C VAL A 587 -7.02 -9.26 -41.16
N LEU A 588 -7.44 -8.28 -40.34
CA LEU A 588 -7.87 -8.55 -38.95
C LEU A 588 -9.30 -9.07 -38.89
N GLN A 589 -10.22 -8.57 -39.71
CA GLN A 589 -11.58 -9.09 -39.80
C GLN A 589 -11.58 -10.57 -40.21
N HIS A 590 -10.80 -10.97 -41.23
CA HIS A 590 -10.61 -12.38 -41.58
C HIS A 590 -9.81 -13.20 -40.54
N ALA A 591 -9.09 -12.55 -39.61
CA ALA A 591 -8.41 -13.26 -38.52
C ALA A 591 -9.35 -13.53 -37.33
N VAL A 592 -10.33 -12.67 -37.10
CA VAL A 592 -11.35 -12.82 -36.06
C VAL A 592 -12.54 -13.68 -36.56
N LEU A 593 -12.91 -13.52 -37.84
CA LEU A 593 -14.02 -14.20 -38.51
C LEU A 593 -13.52 -14.88 -39.81
N PRO A 594 -12.88 -16.05 -39.73
CA PRO A 594 -12.25 -16.69 -40.89
C PRO A 594 -13.24 -17.25 -41.94
N GLU A 595 -14.52 -17.40 -41.60
CA GLU A 595 -15.51 -18.06 -42.46
C GLU A 595 -16.14 -17.13 -43.53
N ALA A 596 -15.79 -15.85 -43.60
CA ALA A 596 -16.30 -14.93 -44.63
C ALA A 596 -15.97 -15.34 -46.09
N ALA A 597 -15.09 -16.33 -46.28
CA ALA A 597 -14.72 -16.91 -47.58
C ALA A 597 -15.41 -18.27 -47.88
N LEU A 598 -16.26 -18.78 -46.99
CA LEU A 598 -16.99 -20.05 -47.15
C LEU A 598 -18.49 -19.79 -46.98
N GLY A 599 -19.33 -20.36 -47.84
CA GLY A 599 -20.76 -20.03 -47.93
C GLY A 599 -21.49 -20.21 -46.60
N ALA A 600 -22.14 -19.13 -46.13
CA ALA A 600 -22.62 -19.02 -44.76
C ALA A 600 -23.80 -19.96 -44.42
N ASP A 601 -23.67 -20.73 -43.33
CA ASP A 601 -24.80 -21.18 -42.52
C ASP A 601 -24.41 -21.41 -41.04
N ARG A 602 -24.07 -20.31 -40.34
CA ARG A 602 -24.25 -20.06 -38.88
C ARG A 602 -23.59 -18.74 -38.47
N TYR A 603 -24.39 -17.68 -38.32
CA TYR A 603 -23.92 -16.41 -37.74
C TYR A 603 -23.77 -16.53 -36.22
N LEU A 604 -22.63 -17.05 -35.76
CA LEU A 604 -22.09 -16.71 -34.44
C LEU A 604 -21.15 -15.53 -34.62
N SER A 605 -21.74 -14.33 -34.71
CA SER A 605 -21.02 -13.07 -34.88
C SER A 605 -20.26 -12.72 -33.60
N SER A 606 -19.06 -13.26 -33.44
CA SER A 606 -18.20 -13.09 -32.27
C SER A 606 -17.67 -11.65 -32.16
N LEU A 607 -18.47 -10.77 -31.54
CA LEU A 607 -18.12 -9.37 -31.37
C LEU A 607 -16.84 -9.28 -30.54
N THR A 608 -15.77 -8.81 -31.17
CA THR A 608 -14.42 -8.81 -30.61
C THR A 608 -13.99 -7.38 -30.35
N THR A 609 -13.75 -7.05 -29.09
CA THR A 609 -13.44 -5.69 -28.63
C THR A 609 -12.19 -5.69 -27.76
N ILE A 610 -11.42 -4.60 -27.83
CA ILE A 610 -10.27 -4.39 -26.95
C ILE A 610 -10.77 -3.74 -25.66
N SER A 611 -10.59 -4.44 -24.53
CA SER A 611 -11.02 -3.95 -23.22
C SER A 611 -9.99 -3.00 -22.60
N ASP A 612 -8.70 -3.31 -22.70
CA ASP A 612 -7.61 -2.44 -22.25
C ASP A 612 -6.28 -2.68 -23.01
N VAL A 613 -5.33 -1.75 -22.87
CA VAL A 613 -3.97 -1.86 -23.43
C VAL A 613 -2.93 -1.41 -22.42
N GLU A 614 -2.17 -2.37 -21.86
CA GLU A 614 -0.98 -2.08 -21.06
C GLU A 614 0.25 -1.91 -21.96
N VAL A 615 1.13 -0.97 -21.60
CA VAL A 615 2.40 -0.72 -22.28
C VAL A 615 3.53 -0.70 -21.26
N SER A 616 4.65 -1.37 -21.56
CA SER A 616 5.82 -1.41 -20.68
C SER A 616 6.50 -0.04 -20.55
N ASN A 617 7.19 0.20 -19.44
CA ASN A 617 7.83 1.49 -19.14
C ASN A 617 8.96 1.87 -20.13
N ASP A 618 9.52 0.91 -20.87
CA ASP A 618 10.49 1.13 -21.95
C ASP A 618 9.83 1.30 -23.34
N LEU A 619 8.50 1.24 -23.42
CA LEU A 619 7.68 1.24 -24.64
C LEU A 619 8.01 0.11 -25.63
N GLN A 620 8.64 -0.99 -25.20
CA GLN A 620 9.03 -2.09 -26.10
C GLN A 620 8.00 -3.22 -26.19
N VAL A 621 7.13 -3.39 -25.19
CA VAL A 621 6.11 -4.45 -25.14
C VAL A 621 4.74 -3.85 -24.83
N VAL A 622 3.72 -4.34 -25.53
CA VAL A 622 2.32 -3.97 -25.36
C VAL A 622 1.52 -5.24 -25.11
N LYS A 623 0.71 -5.25 -24.06
CA LYS A 623 -0.36 -6.25 -23.88
C LYS A 623 -1.66 -5.61 -24.35
N VAL A 624 -2.43 -6.34 -25.15
CA VAL A 624 -3.76 -5.94 -25.60
C VAL A 624 -4.74 -6.95 -25.03
N TYR A 625 -5.63 -6.49 -24.16
CA TYR A 625 -6.67 -7.30 -23.55
C TYR A 625 -7.90 -7.28 -24.47
N VAL A 626 -8.42 -8.48 -24.76
CA VAL A 626 -9.47 -8.69 -25.76
C VAL A 626 -10.61 -9.47 -25.13
N SER A 627 -11.82 -8.90 -25.23
CA SER A 627 -13.08 -9.57 -24.91
C SER A 627 -13.74 -10.03 -26.22
N VAL A 628 -14.20 -11.28 -26.24
CA VAL A 628 -14.90 -11.87 -27.39
C VAL A 628 -16.28 -12.34 -26.95
N PHE A 629 -17.33 -11.68 -27.42
CA PHE A 629 -18.72 -12.05 -27.13
C PHE A 629 -19.21 -13.06 -28.17
N GLY A 630 -19.15 -14.35 -27.85
CA GLY A 630 -19.56 -15.45 -28.72
C GLY A 630 -19.58 -16.79 -27.99
N ASP A 631 -19.70 -17.88 -28.73
CA ASP A 631 -19.48 -19.23 -28.20
C ASP A 631 -17.98 -19.47 -27.95
N ASP A 632 -17.66 -20.46 -27.12
CA ASP A 632 -16.27 -20.70 -26.69
C ASP A 632 -15.33 -21.06 -27.87
N ARG A 633 -15.85 -21.68 -28.93
CA ARG A 633 -15.07 -21.95 -30.14
C ARG A 633 -14.78 -20.68 -30.93
N GLY A 634 -15.74 -19.76 -31.00
CA GLY A 634 -15.53 -18.41 -31.55
C GLY A 634 -14.48 -17.61 -30.77
N LYS A 635 -14.44 -17.73 -29.44
CA LYS A 635 -13.41 -17.12 -28.59
C LYS A 635 -12.01 -17.67 -28.92
N ASP A 636 -11.85 -18.99 -28.86
CA ASP A 636 -10.59 -19.68 -29.18
C ASP A 636 -10.06 -19.28 -30.56
N VAL A 637 -10.92 -19.31 -31.58
CA VAL A 637 -10.56 -18.96 -32.97
C VAL A 637 -10.16 -17.49 -33.10
N ALA A 638 -10.93 -16.55 -32.55
CA ALA A 638 -10.63 -15.13 -32.63
C ALA A 638 -9.32 -14.77 -31.91
N ILE A 639 -9.12 -15.31 -30.70
CA ILE A 639 -7.91 -15.09 -29.90
C ILE A 639 -6.67 -15.73 -30.56
N ALA A 640 -6.77 -16.95 -31.10
CA ALA A 640 -5.70 -17.59 -31.87
C ALA A 640 -5.38 -16.82 -33.17
N GLY A 641 -6.42 -16.34 -33.86
CA GLY A 641 -6.32 -15.51 -35.05
C GLY A 641 -5.54 -14.22 -34.80
N LEU A 642 -5.93 -13.44 -33.79
CA LEU A 642 -5.23 -12.22 -33.39
C LEU A 642 -3.78 -12.50 -32.96
N LYS A 643 -3.54 -13.54 -32.17
CA LYS A 643 -2.17 -13.99 -31.80
C LYS A 643 -1.34 -14.32 -33.04
N SER A 644 -1.91 -14.94 -34.07
CA SER A 644 -1.22 -15.21 -35.36
C SER A 644 -0.85 -13.93 -36.13
N LYS A 645 -1.69 -12.88 -36.04
CA LYS A 645 -1.49 -11.60 -36.74
C LYS A 645 -0.70 -10.55 -35.95
N ALA A 646 -0.22 -10.84 -34.74
CA ALA A 646 0.52 -9.88 -33.90
C ALA A 646 1.70 -9.17 -34.63
N LYS A 647 2.40 -9.86 -35.54
CA LYS A 647 3.45 -9.25 -36.39
C LYS A 647 2.92 -8.27 -37.44
N TYR A 648 1.75 -8.55 -38.01
CA TYR A 648 1.05 -7.65 -38.95
C TYR A 648 0.51 -6.43 -38.22
N VAL A 649 -0.12 -6.62 -37.06
CA VAL A 649 -0.58 -5.54 -36.17
C VAL A 649 0.56 -4.61 -35.78
N ARG A 650 1.74 -5.17 -35.45
CA ARG A 650 2.98 -4.40 -35.19
C ARG A 650 3.44 -3.59 -36.42
N SER A 651 3.30 -4.12 -37.63
CA SER A 651 3.60 -3.37 -38.87
C SER A 651 2.67 -2.15 -39.02
N GLU A 652 1.35 -2.35 -38.90
CA GLU A 652 0.39 -1.27 -39.17
C GLU A 652 0.39 -0.19 -38.09
N LEU A 653 0.57 -0.55 -36.81
CA LEU A 653 0.87 0.43 -35.75
C LEU A 653 2.13 1.25 -36.06
N GLY A 654 3.16 0.62 -36.64
CA GLY A 654 4.40 1.31 -37.05
C GLY A 654 4.23 2.30 -38.21
N LYS A 655 3.17 2.16 -39.01
CA LYS A 655 2.80 3.13 -40.06
C LYS A 655 1.88 4.23 -39.52
N ARG A 656 0.90 3.85 -38.69
CA ARG A 656 -0.10 4.75 -38.11
C ARG A 656 0.48 5.65 -36.99
N MET A 657 1.49 5.19 -36.26
CA MET A 657 2.08 5.91 -35.12
C MET A 657 3.56 6.26 -35.33
N LYS A 658 3.93 7.54 -35.10
CA LYS A 658 5.32 8.03 -35.14
C LYS A 658 6.09 7.66 -33.86
N LEU A 659 6.35 6.37 -33.64
CA LEU A 659 7.15 5.87 -32.52
C LEU A 659 8.64 5.74 -32.90
N ARG A 660 9.55 5.90 -31.92
CA ARG A 660 11.00 5.70 -32.12
C ARG A 660 11.38 4.21 -32.26
N LEU A 661 10.59 3.34 -31.63
CA LEU A 661 10.64 1.89 -31.77
C LEU A 661 9.19 1.40 -31.73
N THR A 662 8.79 0.51 -32.63
CA THR A 662 7.43 -0.04 -32.63
C THR A 662 7.37 -1.26 -31.71
N PRO A 663 6.52 -1.27 -30.66
CA PRO A 663 6.51 -2.32 -29.65
C PRO A 663 6.10 -3.69 -30.17
N GLU A 664 6.51 -4.74 -29.46
CA GLU A 664 5.95 -6.08 -29.59
C GLU A 664 4.53 -6.12 -29.04
N VAL A 665 3.57 -6.59 -29.83
CA VAL A 665 2.15 -6.69 -29.44
C VAL A 665 1.84 -8.11 -28.99
N ARG A 666 1.22 -8.25 -27.81
CA ARG A 666 0.79 -9.52 -27.22
C ARG A 666 -0.69 -9.47 -26.91
N PHE A 667 -1.49 -10.34 -27.55
CA PHE A 667 -2.92 -10.45 -27.28
C PHE A 667 -3.19 -11.38 -26.10
N ILE A 668 -3.98 -10.90 -25.15
CA ILE A 668 -4.41 -11.59 -23.92
C ILE A 668 -5.94 -11.57 -23.90
N GLU A 669 -6.53 -12.65 -23.42
CA GLU A 669 -7.99 -12.78 -23.28
C GLU A 669 -8.44 -12.21 -21.93
N ASP A 670 -9.62 -11.57 -21.91
CA ASP A 670 -10.15 -10.91 -20.73
C ASP A 670 -11.34 -11.67 -20.11
N GLU A 671 -11.04 -12.53 -19.13
CA GLU A 671 -12.04 -13.29 -18.35
C GLU A 671 -12.94 -12.43 -17.45
N SER A 672 -12.67 -11.12 -17.29
CA SER A 672 -13.23 -10.31 -16.19
C SER A 672 -14.76 -10.20 -16.26
N MET A 673 -15.31 -10.02 -17.46
CA MET A 673 -16.76 -9.98 -17.66
C MET A 673 -17.42 -11.34 -17.40
N GLU A 674 -16.75 -12.43 -17.74
CA GLU A 674 -17.30 -13.77 -17.58
C GLU A 674 -17.33 -14.21 -16.10
N ARG A 675 -16.33 -13.79 -15.29
CA ARG A 675 -16.44 -13.85 -13.82
C ARG A 675 -17.68 -13.10 -13.32
N GLY A 676 -17.95 -11.90 -13.84
CA GLY A 676 -19.13 -11.11 -13.49
C GLY A 676 -20.44 -11.87 -13.76
N SER A 677 -20.61 -12.41 -14.97
CA SER A 677 -21.79 -13.20 -15.35
C SER A 677 -21.96 -14.46 -14.49
N ARG A 678 -20.87 -15.17 -14.15
CA ARG A 678 -20.90 -16.32 -13.23
C ARG A 678 -21.37 -15.91 -11.82
N VAL A 679 -20.92 -14.77 -11.30
CA VAL A 679 -21.36 -14.24 -10.00
C VAL A 679 -22.85 -13.91 -10.01
N ILE A 680 -23.37 -13.28 -11.06
CA ILE A 680 -24.81 -12.99 -11.20
C ILE A 680 -25.62 -14.30 -11.22
N ALA A 681 -25.21 -15.29 -12.02
CA ALA A 681 -25.89 -16.59 -12.08
C ALA A 681 -25.86 -17.36 -10.74
N ILE A 682 -24.84 -17.15 -9.90
CA ILE A 682 -24.79 -17.70 -8.53
C ILE A 682 -25.74 -16.94 -7.61
N LEU A 683 -25.78 -15.60 -7.69
CA LEU A 683 -26.71 -14.77 -6.90
C LEU A 683 -28.18 -15.09 -7.20
N ASP A 684 -28.53 -15.33 -8.47
CA ASP A 684 -29.91 -15.67 -8.85
C ASP A 684 -30.28 -17.11 -8.47
N LYS A 685 -29.34 -18.06 -8.44
CA LYS A 685 -29.56 -19.36 -7.78
C LYS A 685 -29.83 -19.22 -6.29
N ILE A 686 -29.04 -18.40 -5.58
CA ILE A 686 -29.24 -18.15 -4.13
C ILE A 686 -30.59 -17.48 -3.87
N LYS A 687 -31.12 -16.64 -4.78
CA LYS A 687 -32.49 -16.11 -4.70
C LYS A 687 -33.53 -17.21 -4.90
N ALA A 688 -33.35 -18.08 -5.90
CA ALA A 688 -34.26 -19.19 -6.17
C ALA A 688 -34.32 -20.20 -5.02
N GLU A 689 -33.16 -20.56 -4.44
CA GLU A 689 -33.05 -21.45 -3.28
C GLU A 689 -33.69 -20.83 -2.02
N LYS A 690 -33.66 -19.50 -1.87
CA LYS A 690 -34.42 -18.77 -0.83
C LYS A 690 -35.92 -18.63 -1.12
N GLY A 691 -36.38 -19.04 -2.30
CA GLY A 691 -37.79 -19.06 -2.70
C GLY A 691 -38.52 -20.38 -2.38
N SER A 692 -37.84 -21.36 -1.81
CA SER A 692 -38.39 -22.70 -1.57
C SER A 692 -37.93 -23.31 -0.24
N GLY A 693 -38.67 -23.07 0.84
CA GLY A 693 -38.45 -23.67 2.16
C GLY A 693 -39.34 -23.05 3.25
N ASP A 694 -40.32 -23.82 3.75
CA ASP A 694 -41.43 -23.30 4.54
C ASP A 694 -41.17 -23.01 6.02
N GLY A 695 -41.91 -22.02 6.52
CA GLY A 695 -41.82 -21.42 7.86
C GLY A 695 -42.43 -22.17 9.05
N VAL A 696 -42.56 -21.43 10.15
CA VAL A 696 -43.34 -21.75 11.36
C VAL A 696 -44.08 -20.46 11.78
N ASN A 697 -45.24 -20.62 12.42
CA ASN A 697 -46.30 -19.62 12.55
C ASN A 697 -46.38 -18.95 13.94
N GLU A 698 -46.87 -17.70 13.98
CA GLU A 698 -47.72 -17.10 15.05
C GLU A 698 -48.12 -15.67 14.60
N GLY A 699 -49.40 -15.26 14.49
CA GLY A 699 -50.67 -16.01 14.48
C GLY A 699 -51.87 -15.10 14.84
N LEU A 700 -53.03 -15.24 14.16
CA LEU A 700 -54.42 -14.94 14.59
C LEU A 700 -55.40 -15.23 13.40
N PRO A 701 -56.70 -15.52 13.62
CA PRO A 701 -57.53 -16.29 12.66
C PRO A 701 -58.61 -15.51 11.87
N GLU A 702 -59.22 -16.22 10.91
CA GLU A 702 -60.39 -15.87 10.10
C GLU A 702 -61.70 -15.75 10.93
N PRO A 703 -62.83 -15.35 10.30
CA PRO A 703 -63.76 -16.39 9.85
C PRO A 703 -64.31 -16.20 8.42
N SER A 704 -64.95 -17.26 7.92
CA SER A 704 -65.52 -17.39 6.57
C SER A 704 -67.02 -17.06 6.49
N ASP A 705 -67.50 -17.09 5.23
CA ASP A 705 -68.86 -17.42 4.78
C ASP A 705 -69.96 -16.34 4.65
N LEU A 706 -70.69 -16.52 3.55
CA LEU A 706 -71.96 -15.92 3.11
C LEU A 706 -71.96 -14.44 2.68
N ALA A 707 -72.67 -14.21 1.58
CA ALA A 707 -73.03 -12.90 1.06
C ALA A 707 -74.55 -12.72 1.14
N GLU A 708 -75.01 -11.50 1.42
CA GLU A 708 -76.14 -10.84 0.75
C GLU A 708 -76.29 -9.37 1.22
N ASP A 709 -76.85 -8.55 0.34
CA ASP A 709 -77.58 -7.29 0.56
C ASP A 709 -76.96 -6.02 1.22
N ASN A 710 -76.84 -5.00 0.36
CA ASN A 710 -77.40 -3.64 0.50
C ASN A 710 -76.75 -2.55 1.39
N GLN A 711 -75.97 -1.71 0.69
CA GLN A 711 -76.20 -0.26 0.49
C GLN A 711 -75.75 0.82 1.52
N ASP A 712 -75.45 2.01 0.94
CA ASP A 712 -75.70 3.38 1.47
C ASP A 712 -74.84 3.92 2.65
N TRP A 713 -74.09 5.04 2.57
CA TRP A 713 -73.80 6.07 1.54
C TRP A 713 -72.36 6.66 1.68
N GLU A 714 -71.85 7.28 0.59
CA GLU A 714 -70.91 8.44 0.47
C GLU A 714 -69.75 8.69 1.47
N VAL A 715 -68.54 8.92 0.92
CA VAL A 715 -68.01 10.28 0.61
C VAL A 715 -67.15 10.22 -0.68
N ASP A 716 -67.20 11.28 -1.48
CA ASP A 716 -66.62 11.43 -2.83
C ASP A 716 -65.08 11.55 -2.94
N ASP A 717 -64.51 10.91 -3.98
CA ASP A 717 -63.78 11.51 -5.15
C ASP A 717 -62.52 12.41 -4.94
N PRO A 718 -61.58 12.54 -5.90
CA PRO A 718 -61.20 11.69 -7.06
C PRO A 718 -59.82 11.01 -6.84
N ASP A 719 -59.37 9.95 -7.53
CA ASP A 719 -59.32 9.63 -8.98
C ASP A 719 -58.34 10.53 -9.78
N GLU A 720 -57.61 10.09 -10.82
CA GLU A 720 -57.65 8.84 -11.59
C GLU A 720 -56.23 8.48 -12.15
N ASP A 721 -55.87 7.19 -12.09
CA ASP A 721 -55.38 6.33 -13.19
C ASP A 721 -53.98 6.45 -13.88
N ILE A 722 -53.23 5.34 -14.19
CA ILE A 722 -53.45 4.16 -15.07
C ILE A 722 -53.26 4.49 -16.58
N ILE A 723 -52.58 3.72 -17.45
CA ILE A 723 -51.61 2.60 -17.29
C ILE A 723 -50.95 2.31 -18.68
N TYR A 724 -49.72 1.76 -18.73
CA TYR A 724 -49.11 1.08 -19.92
C TYR A 724 -48.84 1.95 -21.18
N VAL A 725 -48.10 1.55 -22.23
CA VAL A 725 -46.80 0.84 -22.40
C VAL A 725 -46.37 1.00 -23.89
N ASN A 726 -45.10 0.76 -24.23
CA ASN A 726 -44.53 0.60 -25.60
C ASN A 726 -44.32 1.83 -26.52
N ASN A 727 -43.01 2.09 -26.72
CA ASN A 727 -42.29 2.20 -28.01
C ASN A 727 -42.36 3.44 -28.93
N GLU A 728 -41.20 3.62 -29.58
CA GLU A 728 -40.95 4.26 -30.88
C GLU A 728 -41.27 5.76 -31.02
N CYS A 729 -40.24 6.58 -30.78
CA CYS A 729 -40.13 7.93 -31.32
C CYS A 729 -39.05 7.98 -32.40
N ASN A 730 -39.41 8.41 -33.62
CA ASN A 730 -38.43 8.90 -34.59
C ASN A 730 -39.08 9.93 -35.54
N ALA A 731 -38.42 11.08 -35.71
CA ALA A 731 -38.69 12.15 -36.69
C ALA A 731 -40.06 12.91 -36.68
N LEU A 732 -40.07 14.07 -36.02
CA LEU A 732 -40.19 15.43 -36.63
C LEU A 732 -41.28 15.74 -37.69
N ILE A 733 -42.10 16.80 -37.47
CA ILE A 733 -42.23 18.02 -38.32
C ILE A 733 -43.33 19.01 -37.84
N GLU A 734 -43.01 20.31 -37.81
CA GLU A 734 -43.90 21.50 -37.60
C GLU A 734 -44.64 21.61 -36.23
N ARG A 735 -44.84 22.79 -35.62
CA ARG A 735 -44.92 24.17 -36.17
C ARG A 735 -44.52 25.24 -35.14
N SER A 736 -44.15 26.44 -35.60
CA SER A 736 -43.67 27.57 -34.79
C SER A 736 -44.70 28.71 -34.61
N ALA A 737 -44.62 29.48 -33.51
CA ALA A 737 -45.30 30.77 -33.37
C ALA A 737 -44.69 31.72 -32.31
N PHE A 738 -44.32 32.93 -32.76
CA PHE A 738 -44.28 34.23 -32.05
C PHE A 738 -43.39 34.49 -30.81
N LEU A 739 -42.69 35.63 -30.91
CA LEU A 739 -41.94 36.35 -29.87
C LEU A 739 -41.95 37.83 -30.34
N ASP A 740 -42.22 38.83 -29.49
CA ASP A 740 -42.19 40.24 -29.91
C ASP A 740 -41.43 41.21 -28.99
N LYS A 741 -41.01 42.28 -29.65
CA LYS A 741 -40.13 43.42 -29.37
C LYS A 741 -40.60 44.33 -28.21
N THR A 742 -39.87 45.35 -27.72
CA THR A 742 -38.57 45.99 -28.08
C THR A 742 -38.09 46.91 -26.94
N LYS A 743 -36.78 47.12 -26.79
CA LYS A 743 -36.08 48.41 -27.04
C LYS A 743 -34.56 48.25 -26.87
N ALA A 744 -33.78 49.22 -27.36
CA ALA A 744 -32.32 49.15 -27.41
C ALA A 744 -31.68 50.55 -27.39
N GLU A 745 -30.40 50.60 -27.03
CA GLU A 745 -29.47 51.69 -27.40
C GLU A 745 -28.06 51.11 -27.60
N TRP A 746 -27.25 51.73 -28.45
CA TRP A 746 -25.93 51.22 -28.89
C TRP A 746 -24.96 52.39 -29.11
N ARG A 747 -23.69 52.17 -28.78
CA ARG A 747 -22.55 52.67 -29.58
C ARG A 747 -21.32 51.79 -29.41
N THR A 748 -20.40 51.86 -30.38
CA THR A 748 -19.48 50.78 -30.75
C THR A 748 -18.02 51.11 -30.47
N GLY A 749 -17.22 50.09 -30.13
CA GLY A 749 -15.76 50.20 -29.98
C GLY A 749 -15.09 48.82 -29.95
N GLU A 750 -14.94 48.21 -31.13
CA GLU A 750 -13.99 47.15 -31.51
C GLU A 750 -13.68 46.01 -30.49
N GLY A 751 -14.15 44.78 -30.75
CA GLY A 751 -13.48 43.56 -30.23
C GLY A 751 -14.30 42.44 -29.58
N GLU A 752 -15.63 42.36 -29.73
CA GLU A 752 -16.40 41.23 -29.16
C GLU A 752 -16.31 39.93 -29.99
N TYR A 753 -16.04 38.80 -29.31
CA TYR A 753 -16.51 37.48 -29.73
C TYR A 753 -17.85 37.19 -29.02
N ARG A 754 -18.88 36.78 -29.77
CA ARG A 754 -20.17 36.31 -29.20
C ARG A 754 -20.45 34.86 -29.58
N TRP A 755 -21.05 34.13 -28.64
CA TRP A 755 -21.63 32.80 -28.86
C TRP A 755 -23.04 32.93 -29.46
N GLN A 756 -23.41 32.01 -30.33
CA GLN A 756 -24.73 31.97 -30.96
C GLN A 756 -25.26 30.54 -31.01
N PHE A 757 -26.40 30.29 -30.37
CA PHE A 757 -27.17 29.04 -30.53
C PHE A 757 -28.03 29.13 -31.78
N ILE A 758 -28.07 28.06 -32.58
CA ILE A 758 -28.98 27.89 -33.73
C ILE A 758 -29.45 26.43 -33.75
N MET A 759 -30.76 26.22 -33.83
CA MET A 759 -31.36 24.94 -34.23
C MET A 759 -31.84 25.03 -35.70
N ALA A 760 -31.90 23.88 -36.38
CA ALA A 760 -32.22 23.80 -37.80
C ALA A 760 -33.73 23.65 -38.07
N PRO A 761 -34.22 24.06 -39.27
CA PRO A 761 -35.57 23.78 -39.75
C PRO A 761 -35.66 22.47 -40.55
N GLU A 762 -36.88 22.00 -40.76
CA GLU A 762 -37.20 20.69 -41.33
C GLU A 762 -37.88 20.83 -42.70
N SER A 763 -37.54 19.98 -43.68
CA SER A 763 -38.38 19.76 -44.87
C SER A 763 -37.90 18.55 -45.70
N LEU A 764 -38.55 17.38 -45.54
CA LEU A 764 -38.74 16.32 -46.56
C LEU A 764 -39.22 15.01 -45.89
N PHE A 765 -40.54 14.76 -45.93
CA PHE A 765 -41.10 13.42 -45.83
C PHE A 765 -41.91 13.13 -47.10
N GLY A 766 -41.77 11.92 -47.65
CA GLY A 766 -42.35 11.56 -48.94
C GLY A 766 -42.57 10.06 -49.10
N SER A 767 -43.72 9.59 -48.62
CA SER A 767 -44.45 8.37 -49.00
C SER A 767 -43.68 7.14 -49.54
N ILE A 768 -43.81 6.02 -48.83
CA ILE A 768 -44.18 4.72 -49.44
C ILE A 768 -44.84 3.84 -48.37
N THR A 769 -45.82 3.04 -48.77
CA THR A 769 -46.66 2.20 -47.90
C THR A 769 -46.40 0.71 -48.10
N GLN A 770 -46.58 -0.08 -47.03
CA GLN A 770 -46.71 -1.55 -47.01
C GLN A 770 -45.49 -2.39 -47.49
N LEU A 771 -44.84 -3.10 -46.55
CA LEU A 771 -44.75 -4.57 -46.56
C LEU A 771 -44.14 -5.12 -45.25
N SER A 772 -44.11 -6.44 -45.09
CA SER A 772 -43.87 -7.19 -43.84
C SER A 772 -42.38 -7.34 -43.44
N PRO A 773 -42.06 -7.70 -42.17
CA PRO A 773 -40.75 -7.41 -41.58
C PRO A 773 -39.68 -8.51 -41.76
N THR A 774 -38.44 -8.08 -41.99
CA THR A 774 -37.20 -8.64 -41.37
C THR A 774 -35.99 -7.78 -41.76
N ASN A 775 -34.98 -7.71 -40.88
CA ASN A 775 -33.63 -7.16 -41.10
C ASN A 775 -33.48 -5.75 -41.70
N CYS A 776 -33.01 -4.79 -40.89
CA CYS A 776 -31.96 -3.86 -41.35
C CYS A 776 -31.14 -3.27 -40.19
N TYR A 777 -29.91 -2.84 -40.50
CA TYR A 777 -28.93 -2.33 -39.52
C TYR A 777 -29.08 -0.81 -39.30
N PHE A 778 -28.67 -0.33 -38.12
CA PHE A 778 -28.27 1.07 -37.92
C PHE A 778 -26.82 1.15 -37.43
N GLY A 779 -25.96 1.80 -38.22
CA GLY A 779 -24.59 2.14 -37.85
C GLY A 779 -24.50 3.58 -37.34
N LEU A 780 -23.71 3.82 -36.30
CA LEU A 780 -23.53 5.14 -35.70
C LEU A 780 -22.30 5.87 -36.27
N ILE A 781 -22.52 6.97 -37.00
CA ILE A 781 -21.45 7.80 -37.54
C ILE A 781 -20.93 8.77 -36.47
N SER A 782 -19.67 8.60 -36.06
CA SER A 782 -19.00 9.47 -35.08
C SER A 782 -18.50 10.77 -35.72
N VAL A 783 -19.22 11.88 -35.51
CA VAL A 783 -18.73 13.22 -35.89
C VAL A 783 -17.76 13.74 -34.81
N ARG A 784 -16.49 13.97 -35.19
CA ARG A 784 -15.52 14.64 -34.31
C ARG A 784 -15.80 16.14 -34.26
N VAL A 785 -15.97 16.67 -33.04
CA VAL A 785 -15.77 18.10 -32.75
C VAL A 785 -14.40 18.26 -32.07
N TRP A 786 -13.66 19.31 -32.43
CA TRP A 786 -12.37 19.66 -31.84
C TRP A 786 -12.48 20.94 -31.00
N SER A 787 -12.17 20.82 -29.71
CA SER A 787 -11.69 21.90 -28.82
C SER A 787 -11.02 21.27 -27.61
#